data_AF-A0A2K6MNT9-F1
#
_entry.id   AF-A0A2K6MNT9-F1
#
_cell.length_a   1.000
_cell.length_b   1.000
_cell.length_c   1.000
_cell.angle_alpha   90.00
_cell.angle_beta   90.00
_cell.angle_gamma   90.00
#
_symmetry.space_group_name_H-M   'P 1'
#
loop_
_entity.id
_entity.type
_entity.pdbx_description
1 polymer ?
#
loop_
_entity_poly.entity_id
_entity_poly.type
_entity_poly.pdbx_seq_one_letter_code
_entity_poly.pdbx_strand_id
1 'polypeptide(L)'
;MAEPSVEDPVRSLRAGGRAKHWAETAGSPAPSQRPPLPSAGPGMGVWSQVYSGIKLGAELPERSSALSLFPRTGPRLRAPISNSLPVLGNVLTSLGSPQLRDTVPRTLSSPVVASFGAAVGSMRDYDEAIAFLGEWGLFQRLIFFLLSASIIPNGFNGMSVVFLAGTPEHRCRVPDAANLSSAWRNNSIPLRLRDGREVLHSCRRYRLATIANFSALGLEPGRDVDLGQLEQESCLDGWEFSQDVYWSTVVTEWNLVCEDNWKVPLTTSLFFVGVLLGSFISGQLSDRFGRKNVLFATMAVQTGFSFLQIFSISWEMFTVLFLIVGMGQISNYVVAFILGTEILGKSVRIIFSTLGVCTFFAVGYMLLPLFAYFIRDWRMLLLALTVPGVLCVPLWWFIPESPRWLISQRRFREAEDIIQKAAKMNNIAVPAVIFDSVEELNPLKQQKAFILDLFRTWNIAIMTIMSLLLWMLTSVGYFALSLDTPNLHGDAYLNCFLSALIEIPAYITAWLLLRTLPRRYIIAAVLFWGGGVLLFIQLVPVDYYFLSIGLVMLGKFGITSAFSMLYVFTAELYPTLVRNMAVGVTSMASRVGSIIAPYFVYLGAYNRMLPYIVMGSLTVLIGILTLFFPESLGMTLPETLEQMQKVKWFRSGKKTRDSMETEKNPKVLITAF
;
A
#
# COMPACT_ATOMS: atom_id res chain seq x y z
N MET A 1 14.68 50.44 36.72
CA MET A 1 14.09 51.42 35.80
C MET A 1 13.02 50.65 35.03
N ALA A 2 11.83 50.47 35.61
CA ALA A 2 10.71 51.42 35.65
C ALA A 2 10.15 51.70 34.25
N GLU A 3 9.06 50.99 33.94
CA GLU A 3 7.80 51.37 33.25
C GLU A 3 7.69 52.76 32.57
N PRO A 4 6.80 52.88 31.57
CA PRO A 4 5.44 53.31 31.93
C PRO A 4 4.28 52.62 31.20
N SER A 5 3.13 52.85 31.82
CA SER A 5 1.83 52.20 31.77
C SER A 5 0.79 53.04 31.00
N VAL A 6 -0.22 52.32 30.47
CA VAL A 6 -1.68 52.60 30.43
C VAL A 6 -2.22 53.88 29.77
N GLU A 7 -3.16 53.72 28.82
CA GLU A 7 -4.52 54.29 28.93
C GLU A 7 -5.49 53.78 27.82
N ASP A 8 -6.63 53.26 28.27
CA ASP A 8 -7.87 53.00 27.51
C ASP A 8 -8.57 54.31 27.08
N PRO A 9 -9.54 54.25 26.16
CA PRO A 9 -10.84 54.75 26.59
C PRO A 9 -12.06 53.95 26.10
N VAL A 10 -12.97 53.70 27.04
CA VAL A 10 -14.38 53.37 26.80
C VAL A 10 -15.20 54.67 26.78
N ARG A 11 -16.02 54.92 25.73
CA ARG A 11 -17.30 55.65 25.86
C ARG A 11 -18.24 55.54 24.65
N SER A 12 -19.38 54.88 24.90
CA SER A 12 -20.78 55.25 24.61
C SER A 12 -21.29 55.56 23.18
N LEU A 13 -22.12 54.62 22.68
CA LEU A 13 -23.56 54.76 22.30
C LEU A 13 -24.05 56.03 21.54
N ARG A 14 -24.48 55.86 20.27
CA ARG A 14 -25.90 55.90 19.78
C ARG A 14 -26.00 56.08 18.26
N ALA A 15 -27.13 55.59 17.73
CA ALA A 15 -27.69 55.65 16.36
C ALA A 15 -27.39 54.39 15.54
N GLY A 16 -28.35 53.61 15.04
CA GLY A 16 -29.79 53.80 14.84
C GLY A 16 -30.15 53.14 13.51
N GLY A 17 -30.81 51.99 13.50
CA GLY A 17 -31.15 51.29 12.27
C GLY A 17 -31.92 49.99 12.49
N ARG A 18 -33.25 50.07 12.29
CA ARG A 18 -34.24 48.99 12.40
C ARG A 18 -34.03 47.87 11.36
N ALA A 19 -34.22 46.61 11.78
CA ALA A 19 -34.99 45.62 11.01
C ALA A 19 -35.37 44.37 11.85
N LYS A 20 -36.64 44.35 12.30
CA LYS A 20 -37.62 43.23 12.43
C LYS A 20 -37.09 41.82 12.78
N HIS A 21 -37.28 41.34 14.02
CA HIS A 21 -38.44 40.56 14.53
C HIS A 21 -38.69 39.21 13.83
N TRP A 22 -38.29 38.13 14.51
CA TRP A 22 -39.15 36.99 14.85
C TRP A 22 -38.88 36.60 16.32
N ALA A 23 -39.90 36.78 17.16
CA ALA A 23 -40.08 36.16 18.48
C ALA A 23 -40.44 34.67 18.26
N GLU A 24 -40.39 33.70 19.16
CA GLU A 24 -40.50 33.57 20.62
C GLU A 24 -40.22 32.05 20.84
N THR A 25 -39.55 31.52 21.86
CA THR A 25 -39.98 31.42 23.25
C THR A 25 -38.88 30.70 24.04
N ALA A 26 -38.57 31.21 25.24
CA ALA A 26 -37.74 30.56 26.23
C ALA A 26 -38.62 29.77 27.21
N GLY A 27 -38.12 28.62 27.69
CA GLY A 27 -38.70 27.87 28.79
C GLY A 27 -37.69 26.85 29.34
N SER A 28 -37.15 27.13 30.52
CA SER A 28 -36.36 26.22 31.36
C SER A 28 -37.18 25.87 32.63
N PRO A 29 -36.76 24.93 33.52
CA PRO A 29 -36.63 23.49 33.30
C PRO A 29 -37.26 22.62 34.44
N ALA A 30 -37.17 21.29 34.28
CA ALA A 30 -37.28 20.19 35.27
C ALA A 30 -38.67 19.56 35.53
N PRO A 31 -38.78 18.28 36.04
CA PRO A 31 -37.74 17.26 36.29
C PRO A 31 -38.02 15.87 35.66
N SER A 32 -36.99 15.02 35.75
CA SER A 32 -36.91 13.60 35.41
C SER A 32 -38.02 12.70 35.98
N GLN A 33 -38.61 11.85 35.14
CA GLN A 33 -39.29 10.62 35.56
C GLN A 33 -38.77 9.44 34.72
N ARG A 34 -38.24 8.42 35.40
CA ARG A 34 -37.92 7.10 34.85
C ARG A 34 -39.22 6.36 34.49
N PRO A 35 -39.28 5.59 33.39
CA PRO A 35 -40.25 4.52 33.28
C PRO A 35 -39.68 3.18 33.80
N PRO A 36 -40.55 2.25 34.24
CA PRO A 36 -40.17 1.08 35.04
C PRO A 36 -39.77 -0.14 34.20
N LEU A 37 -39.02 -1.05 34.85
CA LEU A 37 -38.82 -2.44 34.45
C LEU A 37 -40.16 -3.18 34.25
N PRO A 38 -40.23 -4.14 33.30
CA PRO A 38 -41.09 -5.29 33.44
C PRO A 38 -40.27 -6.57 33.67
N SER A 39 -40.71 -7.34 34.67
CA SER A 39 -40.23 -8.65 35.08
C SER A 39 -40.79 -9.79 34.22
N ALA A 40 -39.89 -10.71 33.83
CA ALA A 40 -40.00 -12.17 33.73
C ALA A 40 -41.20 -12.86 33.02
N GLY A 41 -40.88 -13.66 31.99
CA GLY A 41 -41.66 -14.81 31.50
C GLY A 41 -41.13 -15.35 30.15
N PRO A 42 -41.09 -16.68 29.91
CA PRO A 42 -39.91 -17.37 29.38
C PRO A 42 -39.97 -17.75 27.89
N GLY A 43 -38.79 -17.87 27.25
CA GLY A 43 -38.69 -18.47 25.93
C GLY A 43 -37.25 -18.64 25.44
N MET A 44 -36.92 -19.88 25.07
CA MET A 44 -35.74 -20.31 24.32
C MET A 44 -34.41 -20.44 25.08
N GLY A 45 -34.24 -21.63 25.66
CA GLY A 45 -32.94 -22.27 25.72
C GLY A 45 -32.53 -22.79 24.34
N VAL A 46 -31.21 -22.83 24.12
CA VAL A 46 -30.37 -23.83 23.43
C VAL A 46 -29.01 -23.13 23.23
N TRP A 47 -27.92 -23.89 23.42
CA TRP A 47 -26.49 -23.48 23.45
C TRP A 47 -25.91 -23.11 24.83
N SER A 48 -25.99 -24.07 25.75
CA SER A 48 -24.98 -24.26 26.80
C SER A 48 -24.77 -25.76 26.98
N GLN A 49 -23.81 -26.32 26.27
CA GLN A 49 -23.21 -27.64 26.52
C GLN A 49 -22.01 -27.76 25.58
N VAL A 50 -20.80 -27.46 26.08
CA VAL A 50 -19.57 -28.27 26.00
C VAL A 50 -18.54 -27.53 26.86
N TYR A 51 -18.62 -27.70 28.18
CA TYR A 51 -17.52 -27.40 29.12
C TYR A 51 -17.71 -28.26 30.37
N SER A 52 -17.25 -29.52 30.34
CA SER A 52 -16.78 -30.27 31.52
C SER A 52 -16.39 -31.71 31.17
N GLY A 53 -15.22 -32.14 31.67
CA GLY A 53 -14.72 -33.53 31.70
C GLY A 53 -13.52 -33.70 30.77
N ILE A 54 -12.28 -33.89 31.23
CA ILE A 54 -11.83 -34.93 32.18
C ILE A 54 -10.67 -34.42 33.06
N LYS A 55 -10.70 -34.81 34.33
CA LYS A 55 -9.67 -34.69 35.38
C LYS A 55 -9.10 -36.09 35.68
N LEU A 56 -7.96 -36.13 36.41
CA LEU A 56 -7.20 -37.26 36.99
C LEU A 56 -5.96 -37.65 36.16
N GLY A 57 -4.77 -37.85 36.71
CA GLY A 57 -4.29 -37.93 38.11
C GLY A 57 -2.80 -38.29 38.09
N ALA A 58 -2.08 -37.95 39.15
CA ALA A 58 -0.62 -38.07 39.31
C ALA A 58 -0.13 -39.52 39.53
N GLU A 59 1.13 -39.81 39.16
CA GLU A 59 2.20 -40.41 40.00
C GLU A 59 3.46 -40.81 39.19
N LEU A 60 4.64 -40.52 39.74
CA LEU A 60 5.99 -40.92 39.30
C LEU A 60 6.25 -42.42 39.63
N PRO A 61 7.22 -43.10 38.98
CA PRO A 61 8.56 -43.20 39.58
C PRO A 61 9.76 -43.28 38.61
N GLU A 62 10.94 -43.07 39.21
CA GLU A 62 12.30 -43.12 38.67
C GLU A 62 12.68 -44.42 37.92
N ARG A 63 13.57 -44.29 36.91
CA ARG A 63 14.82 -45.07 36.89
C ARG A 63 15.86 -44.49 35.94
N SER A 64 17.04 -44.30 36.52
CA SER A 64 18.34 -44.02 35.93
C SER A 64 18.85 -45.17 35.06
N SER A 65 19.62 -44.85 34.01
CA SER A 65 20.93 -45.47 33.69
C SER A 65 21.56 -44.83 32.45
N ALA A 66 22.88 -44.66 32.57
CA ALA A 66 23.80 -43.95 31.71
C ALA A 66 24.06 -44.61 30.35
N LEU A 67 24.52 -43.82 29.37
CA LEU A 67 25.85 -43.97 28.76
C LEU A 67 26.08 -42.93 27.66
N SER A 68 26.92 -41.94 27.99
CA SER A 68 27.69 -41.12 27.06
C SER A 68 29.10 -41.70 26.99
N LEU A 69 29.65 -41.93 25.79
CA LEU A 69 31.10 -42.09 25.61
C LEU A 69 31.48 -41.79 24.15
N PHE A 70 32.00 -40.58 23.92
CA PHE A 70 33.05 -40.33 22.92
C PHE A 70 33.89 -39.12 23.36
N PRO A 71 35.14 -39.35 23.78
CA PRO A 71 36.15 -38.30 23.78
C PRO A 71 37.36 -38.66 22.91
N ARG A 72 37.93 -37.61 22.30
CA ARG A 72 39.38 -37.31 22.16
C ARG A 72 40.25 -38.26 21.30
N THR A 73 41.33 -37.89 20.63
CA THR A 73 42.06 -36.69 20.14
C THR A 73 43.23 -37.29 19.31
N GLY A 74 43.84 -36.54 18.37
CA GLY A 74 44.93 -37.01 17.48
C GLY A 74 46.23 -37.52 18.14
N PRO A 75 47.28 -37.85 17.36
CA PRO A 75 48.22 -36.79 16.95
C PRO A 75 48.94 -36.95 15.57
N ARG A 76 49.39 -35.78 15.06
CA ARG A 76 50.54 -35.41 14.19
C ARG A 76 51.35 -36.48 13.40
N LEU A 77 51.61 -36.24 12.10
CA LEU A 77 52.93 -35.85 11.49
C LEU A 77 53.01 -36.02 9.93
N ARG A 78 53.63 -35.01 9.27
CA ARG A 78 54.41 -34.99 7.99
C ARG A 78 53.76 -35.13 6.58
N ALA A 79 53.58 -33.96 5.94
CA ALA A 79 53.96 -33.41 4.60
C ALA A 79 54.78 -34.26 3.55
N PRO A 80 55.13 -33.75 2.33
CA PRO A 80 54.42 -32.97 1.26
C PRO A 80 54.78 -33.38 -0.23
N ILE A 81 54.45 -32.53 -1.24
CA ILE A 81 55.02 -32.35 -2.63
C ILE A 81 54.25 -33.09 -3.76
N SER A 82 53.95 -32.56 -4.98
CA SER A 82 54.52 -31.48 -5.83
C SER A 82 53.50 -30.77 -6.75
N ASN A 83 53.81 -29.51 -7.08
CA ASN A 83 53.44 -28.79 -8.31
C ASN A 83 54.48 -29.06 -9.42
N SER A 84 54.11 -28.95 -10.71
CA SER A 84 54.90 -28.16 -11.70
C SER A 84 54.25 -28.03 -13.09
N LEU A 85 54.27 -26.77 -13.55
CA LEU A 85 54.24 -26.15 -14.89
C LEU A 85 55.23 -26.79 -15.92
N PRO A 86 55.16 -26.51 -17.25
CA PRO A 86 55.74 -25.28 -17.82
C PRO A 86 55.10 -24.67 -19.09
N VAL A 87 55.77 -23.59 -19.50
CA VAL A 87 55.45 -22.46 -20.36
C VAL A 87 56.48 -22.39 -21.51
N LEU A 88 56.05 -21.84 -22.67
CA LEU A 88 56.79 -21.26 -23.81
C LEU A 88 57.84 -22.08 -24.59
N GLY A 89 57.78 -21.95 -25.92
CA GLY A 89 58.98 -21.66 -26.72
C GLY A 89 59.03 -22.24 -28.13
N ASN A 90 59.01 -21.32 -29.11
CA ASN A 90 59.73 -21.36 -30.40
C ASN A 90 59.21 -22.30 -31.51
N VAL A 91 59.35 -22.03 -32.82
CA VAL A 91 59.58 -20.89 -33.74
C VAL A 91 60.01 -21.54 -35.06
N LEU A 92 59.54 -21.00 -36.19
CA LEU A 92 60.07 -21.12 -37.58
C LEU A 92 59.81 -22.39 -38.45
N THR A 93 59.27 -22.07 -39.64
CA THR A 93 59.67 -22.51 -41.01
C THR A 93 59.43 -23.96 -41.42
N SER A 94 59.07 -24.32 -42.66
CA SER A 94 58.78 -23.58 -43.91
C SER A 94 58.41 -24.59 -45.02
N LEU A 95 57.95 -24.03 -46.15
CA LEU A 95 58.19 -24.47 -47.54
C LEU A 95 57.42 -25.67 -48.14
N GLY A 96 56.86 -25.41 -49.34
CA GLY A 96 56.81 -26.40 -50.43
C GLY A 96 55.50 -26.57 -51.21
N SER A 97 55.10 -25.54 -51.98
CA SER A 97 54.56 -25.51 -53.36
C SER A 97 54.64 -26.78 -54.27
N PRO A 98 54.20 -26.78 -55.56
CA PRO A 98 53.03 -26.22 -56.30
C PRO A 98 52.48 -27.23 -57.37
N GLN A 99 51.55 -26.81 -58.27
CA GLN A 99 51.42 -27.11 -59.74
C GLN A 99 49.97 -26.78 -60.20
N LEU A 100 49.72 -25.69 -60.95
CA LEU A 100 49.77 -25.48 -62.44
C LEU A 100 48.49 -25.94 -63.18
N ARG A 101 47.70 -24.98 -63.73
CA ARG A 101 47.60 -24.53 -65.16
C ARG A 101 46.58 -25.37 -65.97
N ASP A 102 45.73 -24.86 -66.88
CA ASP A 102 45.72 -23.65 -67.72
C ASP A 102 44.33 -23.43 -68.41
N THR A 103 44.05 -22.16 -68.81
CA THR A 103 43.29 -21.65 -70.00
C THR A 103 41.73 -21.83 -70.12
N VAL A 104 40.81 -20.82 -70.14
CA VAL A 104 40.53 -19.58 -70.99
C VAL A 104 39.55 -19.86 -72.17
N PRO A 105 38.59 -18.98 -72.63
CA PRO A 105 37.83 -17.85 -72.05
C PRO A 105 36.32 -17.69 -72.50
N ARG A 106 35.71 -16.56 -72.09
CA ARG A 106 34.68 -15.70 -72.77
C ARG A 106 33.18 -15.80 -72.40
N THR A 107 32.80 -14.80 -71.59
CA THR A 107 31.72 -13.78 -71.78
C THR A 107 30.23 -14.13 -71.70
N LEU A 108 29.60 -13.35 -70.80
CA LEU A 108 28.29 -12.68 -70.84
C LEU A 108 27.07 -13.31 -70.13
N SER A 109 26.46 -12.44 -69.32
CA SER A 109 25.06 -12.38 -68.82
C SER A 109 24.69 -13.07 -67.49
N SER A 110 24.47 -12.20 -66.48
CA SER A 110 23.54 -12.22 -65.32
C SER A 110 23.12 -13.55 -64.67
N PRO A 111 23.16 -13.66 -63.32
CA PRO A 111 22.61 -14.81 -62.62
C PRO A 111 21.11 -14.63 -62.33
N VAL A 112 20.28 -15.53 -62.86
CA VAL A 112 18.94 -15.83 -62.32
C VAL A 112 18.96 -17.28 -61.85
N VAL A 113 19.41 -17.51 -60.62
CA VAL A 113 19.11 -18.72 -59.83
C VAL A 113 19.15 -18.33 -58.36
N ALA A 114 17.99 -18.31 -57.70
CA ALA A 114 17.87 -18.77 -56.31
C ALA A 114 16.41 -18.73 -55.82
N SER A 115 16.08 -19.80 -55.09
CA SER A 115 15.22 -19.79 -53.90
C SER A 115 13.73 -20.10 -54.12
N PHE A 116 13.44 -21.40 -54.23
CA PHE A 116 12.42 -22.02 -53.40
C PHE A 116 12.78 -21.76 -51.93
N GLY A 117 12.27 -20.66 -51.38
CA GLY A 117 12.43 -20.27 -50.00
C GLY A 117 11.36 -20.94 -49.15
N ALA A 118 11.81 -21.83 -48.26
CA ALA A 118 11.02 -22.50 -47.24
C ALA A 118 10.05 -21.53 -46.55
N ALA A 119 8.78 -21.93 -46.47
CA ALA A 119 7.80 -21.34 -45.58
C ALA A 119 8.29 -21.53 -44.13
N VAL A 120 8.98 -20.53 -43.60
CA VAL A 120 9.26 -20.41 -42.18
C VAL A 120 7.92 -20.18 -41.50
N GLY A 121 7.41 -21.23 -40.86
CA GLY A 121 6.22 -21.15 -40.02
C GLY A 121 6.44 -20.13 -38.92
N SER A 122 5.70 -19.03 -38.99
CA SER A 122 5.66 -18.01 -37.94
C SER A 122 5.13 -18.65 -36.66
N MET A 123 5.90 -18.55 -35.57
CA MET A 123 5.43 -18.84 -34.22
C MET A 123 4.12 -18.06 -33.98
N ARG A 124 3.00 -18.76 -33.77
CA ARG A 124 1.76 -18.11 -33.35
C ARG A 124 1.97 -17.56 -31.94
N ASP A 125 1.81 -16.26 -31.78
CA ASP A 125 1.77 -15.62 -30.46
C ASP A 125 0.65 -16.29 -29.63
N TYR A 126 0.85 -16.51 -28.33
CA TYR A 126 -0.17 -17.16 -27.48
C TYR A 126 -1.53 -16.47 -27.64
N ASP A 127 -1.52 -15.14 -27.78
CA ASP A 127 -2.71 -14.34 -28.00
C ASP A 127 -3.39 -14.59 -29.35
N GLU A 128 -2.64 -14.97 -30.39
CA GLU A 128 -3.19 -15.42 -31.67
C GLU A 128 -3.78 -16.84 -31.56
N ALA A 129 -3.14 -17.71 -30.77
CA ALA A 129 -3.62 -19.07 -30.54
C ALA A 129 -4.97 -19.09 -29.80
N ILE A 130 -5.21 -18.14 -28.89
CA ILE A 130 -6.47 -18.04 -28.13
C ILE A 130 -7.48 -17.05 -28.71
N ALA A 131 -7.16 -16.36 -29.82
CA ALA A 131 -8.02 -15.33 -30.41
C ALA A 131 -9.45 -15.84 -30.74
N PHE A 132 -9.59 -17.15 -31.04
CA PHE A 132 -10.87 -17.77 -31.33
C PHE A 132 -11.85 -17.77 -30.14
N LEU A 133 -11.38 -17.64 -28.89
CA LEU A 133 -12.24 -17.60 -27.69
C LEU A 133 -13.06 -16.31 -27.56
N GLY A 134 -12.77 -15.31 -28.39
CA GLY A 134 -13.32 -13.97 -28.29
C GLY A 134 -12.76 -13.20 -27.08
N GLU A 135 -13.06 -11.90 -27.03
CA GLU A 135 -12.54 -11.05 -25.95
C GLU A 135 -13.46 -11.02 -24.73
N TRP A 136 -14.79 -11.01 -24.89
CA TRP A 136 -15.76 -10.73 -23.81
C TRP A 136 -16.88 -11.79 -23.65
N GLY A 137 -16.50 -13.07 -23.68
CA GLY A 137 -17.39 -14.21 -23.44
C GLY A 137 -17.76 -14.41 -21.97
N LEU A 138 -18.61 -15.40 -21.70
CA LEU A 138 -19.10 -15.73 -20.35
C LEU A 138 -17.95 -16.13 -19.42
N PHE A 139 -16.99 -16.91 -19.92
CA PHE A 139 -15.82 -17.30 -19.16
C PHE A 139 -14.98 -16.08 -18.74
N GLN A 140 -14.69 -15.17 -19.68
CA GLN A 140 -13.89 -13.97 -19.41
C GLN A 140 -14.58 -13.05 -18.41
N ARG A 141 -15.90 -12.83 -18.54
CA ARG A 141 -16.68 -12.04 -17.57
C ARG A 141 -16.67 -12.66 -16.19
N LEU A 142 -16.87 -13.98 -16.10
CA LEU A 142 -16.84 -14.70 -14.82
C LEU A 142 -15.49 -14.53 -14.13
N ILE A 143 -14.39 -14.81 -14.84
CA ILE A 143 -13.04 -14.67 -14.26
C ILE A 143 -12.71 -13.23 -13.89
N PHE A 144 -13.11 -12.26 -14.71
CA PHE A 144 -12.96 -10.84 -14.41
C PHE A 144 -13.58 -10.49 -13.06
N PHE A 145 -14.87 -10.78 -12.87
CA PHE A 145 -15.57 -10.43 -11.63
C PHE A 145 -15.10 -11.24 -10.42
N LEU A 146 -14.77 -12.52 -10.59
CA LEU A 146 -14.29 -13.36 -9.48
C LEU A 146 -12.91 -12.92 -8.98
N LEU A 147 -11.97 -12.63 -9.89
CA LEU A 147 -10.65 -12.11 -9.51
C LEU A 147 -10.74 -10.70 -8.94
N SER A 148 -11.60 -9.84 -9.48
CA SER A 148 -11.83 -8.52 -8.90
C SER A 148 -12.50 -8.61 -7.51
N ALA A 149 -13.44 -9.54 -7.30
CA ALA A 149 -14.07 -9.75 -6.00
C ALA A 149 -13.08 -10.24 -4.94
N SER A 150 -12.08 -11.08 -5.31
CA SER A 150 -11.05 -11.53 -4.37
C SER A 150 -10.12 -10.40 -3.89
N ILE A 151 -10.18 -9.22 -4.52
CA ILE A 151 -9.42 -8.03 -4.14
C ILE A 151 -10.14 -7.17 -3.11
N ILE A 152 -11.46 -7.29 -2.94
CA ILE A 152 -12.23 -6.50 -1.97
C ILE A 152 -11.64 -6.62 -0.54
N PRO A 153 -11.26 -7.82 -0.05
CA PRO A 153 -10.60 -7.94 1.25
C PRO A 153 -9.27 -7.20 1.37
N ASN A 154 -8.62 -6.86 0.25
CA ASN A 154 -7.43 -6.02 0.24
C ASN A 154 -7.71 -4.55 0.54
N GLY A 155 -8.85 -4.03 0.09
CA GLY A 155 -9.25 -2.66 0.39
C GLY A 155 -9.46 -2.41 1.89
N PHE A 156 -10.34 -3.19 2.53
CA PHE A 156 -10.66 -2.94 3.94
C PHE A 156 -9.58 -3.40 4.91
N ASN A 157 -8.88 -4.53 4.67
CA ASN A 157 -7.81 -4.96 5.58
C ASN A 157 -6.56 -4.07 5.46
N GLY A 158 -6.28 -3.52 4.27
CA GLY A 158 -5.12 -2.66 4.05
C GLY A 158 -5.18 -1.36 4.87
N MET A 159 -6.39 -0.85 5.12
CA MET A 159 -6.62 0.40 5.84
C MET A 159 -7.28 0.20 7.22
N SER A 160 -7.51 -1.05 7.65
CA SER A 160 -8.24 -1.36 8.89
C SER A 160 -7.59 -0.80 10.15
N VAL A 161 -6.26 -0.65 10.13
CA VAL A 161 -5.46 -0.12 11.25
C VAL A 161 -5.96 1.23 11.75
N VAL A 162 -6.55 2.04 10.86
CA VAL A 162 -7.02 3.38 11.19
C VAL A 162 -8.16 3.34 12.22
N PHE A 163 -9.01 2.31 12.17
CA PHE A 163 -10.07 2.10 13.15
C PHE A 163 -9.65 1.11 14.26
N LEU A 164 -8.82 0.11 13.96
CA LEU A 164 -8.35 -0.84 14.97
C LEU A 164 -7.45 -0.19 16.02
N ALA A 165 -6.57 0.73 15.59
CA ALA A 165 -5.62 1.46 16.43
C ALA A 165 -5.96 2.95 16.55
N GLY A 166 -7.25 3.29 16.41
CA GLY A 166 -7.73 4.66 16.64
C GLY A 166 -7.46 5.08 18.09
N THR A 167 -6.97 6.31 18.27
CA THR A 167 -6.69 6.91 19.58
C THR A 167 -7.87 7.79 20.00
N PRO A 168 -8.79 7.32 20.87
CA PRO A 168 -9.84 8.18 21.40
C PRO A 168 -9.27 9.28 22.31
N GLU A 169 -10.08 10.30 22.56
CA GLU A 169 -9.76 11.29 23.59
C GLU A 169 -9.58 10.61 24.94
N HIS A 170 -8.53 10.99 25.65
CA HIS A 170 -8.13 10.34 26.89
C HIS A 170 -7.63 11.33 27.92
N ARG A 171 -7.76 10.95 29.18
CA ARG A 171 -7.31 11.70 30.35
C ARG A 171 -6.75 10.76 31.40
N CYS A 172 -5.95 11.28 32.33
CA CYS A 172 -5.48 10.46 33.45
C CYS A 172 -6.67 9.95 34.27
N ARG A 173 -6.63 8.67 34.65
CA ARG A 173 -7.60 8.08 35.57
C ARG A 173 -7.40 8.66 36.97
N VAL A 174 -8.51 8.99 37.63
CA VAL A 174 -8.51 9.44 39.03
C VAL A 174 -9.17 8.34 39.87
N PRO A 175 -8.40 7.60 40.69
CA PRO A 175 -8.93 6.49 41.46
C PRO A 175 -9.91 6.97 42.52
N ASP A 176 -11.01 6.23 42.71
CA ASP A 176 -12.02 6.53 43.74
C ASP A 176 -11.45 6.46 45.16
N ALA A 177 -10.37 5.69 45.36
CA ALA A 177 -9.66 5.60 46.63
C ALA A 177 -9.06 6.94 47.12
N ALA A 178 -8.92 7.93 46.25
CA ALA A 178 -8.38 9.23 46.60
C ALA A 178 -9.36 10.12 47.42
N ASN A 179 -10.64 9.73 47.55
CA ASN A 179 -11.67 10.44 48.34
C ASN A 179 -11.68 11.97 48.14
N LEU A 180 -11.52 12.41 46.89
CA LEU A 180 -11.49 13.83 46.52
C LEU A 180 -12.90 14.43 46.54
N SER A 181 -13.00 15.72 46.92
CA SER A 181 -14.21 16.50 46.72
C SER A 181 -14.55 16.61 45.22
N SER A 182 -15.83 16.84 44.89
CA SER A 182 -16.27 17.00 43.49
C SER A 182 -15.52 18.13 42.77
N ALA A 183 -15.20 19.22 43.48
CA ALA A 183 -14.44 20.35 42.95
C ALA A 183 -13.01 19.94 42.56
N TRP A 184 -12.30 19.21 43.45
CA TRP A 184 -10.95 18.72 43.16
C TRP A 184 -10.93 17.64 42.09
N ARG A 185 -11.96 16.79 42.03
CA ARG A 185 -12.07 15.74 40.99
C ARG A 185 -12.28 16.33 39.59
N ASN A 186 -12.97 17.46 39.47
CA ASN A 186 -13.14 18.14 38.18
C ASN A 186 -11.91 18.94 37.74
N ASN A 187 -11.10 19.41 38.71
CA ASN A 187 -9.89 20.23 38.47
C ASN A 187 -8.58 19.47 38.69
N SER A 188 -8.61 18.13 38.78
CA SER A 188 -7.42 17.31 39.05
C SER A 188 -6.44 17.24 37.88
N ILE A 189 -6.88 17.64 36.69
CA ILE A 189 -6.11 17.59 35.45
C ILE A 189 -5.88 19.03 34.97
N PRO A 190 -4.63 19.42 34.69
CA PRO A 190 -4.34 20.76 34.20
C PRO A 190 -4.97 21.01 32.83
N LEU A 191 -5.34 22.26 32.56
CA LEU A 191 -5.81 22.69 31.25
C LEU A 191 -4.62 23.06 30.36
N ARG A 192 -4.73 22.74 29.07
CA ARG A 192 -3.79 23.10 28.02
C ARG A 192 -4.54 23.84 26.91
N LEU A 193 -3.96 24.93 26.43
CA LEU A 193 -4.48 25.63 25.27
C LEU A 193 -4.21 24.79 24.00
N ARG A 194 -5.26 24.34 23.32
CA ARG A 194 -5.20 23.68 22.00
C ARG A 194 -6.16 24.38 21.05
N ASP A 195 -5.63 24.90 19.94
CA ASP A 195 -6.42 25.60 18.91
C ASP A 195 -7.30 26.75 19.46
N GLY A 196 -6.78 27.49 20.45
CA GLY A 196 -7.49 28.61 21.10
C GLY A 196 -8.57 28.19 22.11
N ARG A 197 -8.73 26.89 22.39
CA ARG A 197 -9.63 26.36 23.41
C ARG A 197 -8.83 25.73 24.55
N GLU A 198 -9.32 25.90 25.78
CA GLU A 198 -8.77 25.19 26.93
C GLU A 198 -9.29 23.76 26.94
N VAL A 199 -8.39 22.79 26.79
CA VAL A 199 -8.69 21.35 26.83
C VAL A 199 -7.90 20.69 27.94
N LEU A 200 -8.44 19.64 28.55
CA LEU A 200 -7.75 18.89 29.59
C LEU A 200 -6.46 18.26 29.06
N HIS A 201 -5.40 18.28 29.87
CA HIS A 201 -4.12 17.67 29.52
C HIS A 201 -4.25 16.13 29.51
N SER A 202 -3.96 15.50 28.38
CA SER A 202 -4.20 14.06 28.20
C SER A 202 -3.23 13.14 28.95
N CYS A 203 -2.01 13.62 29.24
CA CYS A 203 -0.90 12.79 29.73
C CYS A 203 -0.34 13.15 31.11
N ARG A 204 -0.93 14.14 31.78
CA ARG A 204 -0.45 14.63 33.08
C ARG A 204 -1.63 15.03 33.93
N ARG A 205 -1.46 14.89 35.24
CA ARG A 205 -2.41 15.35 36.27
C ARG A 205 -1.64 16.03 37.39
N TYR A 206 -2.34 16.75 38.25
CA TYR A 206 -1.73 17.23 39.49
C TYR A 206 -1.43 16.06 40.43
N ARG A 207 -0.38 16.19 41.23
CA ARG A 207 0.04 15.16 42.18
C ARG A 207 -1.11 14.80 43.13
N LEU A 208 -1.57 13.55 43.05
CA LEU A 208 -2.76 13.09 43.79
C LEU A 208 -2.66 13.30 45.30
N ALA A 209 -1.49 13.02 45.89
CA ALA A 209 -1.25 13.18 47.31
C ALA A 209 -1.45 14.64 47.78
N THR A 210 -1.02 15.60 46.96
CA THR A 210 -1.12 17.03 47.25
C THR A 210 -2.58 17.49 47.20
N ILE A 211 -3.30 17.12 46.14
CA ILE A 211 -4.72 17.51 45.98
C ILE A 211 -5.63 16.79 47.00
N ALA A 212 -5.30 15.57 47.40
CA ALA A 212 -6.03 14.85 48.46
C ALA A 212 -5.89 15.54 49.82
N ASN A 213 -4.70 16.06 50.15
CA ASN A 213 -4.48 16.81 51.39
C ASN A 213 -5.27 18.13 51.39
N PHE A 214 -5.24 18.89 50.29
CA PHE A 214 -6.04 20.12 50.18
C PHE A 214 -7.55 19.86 50.20
N SER A 215 -8.00 18.76 49.58
CA SER A 215 -9.39 18.32 49.67
C SER A 215 -9.79 17.95 51.09
N ALA A 216 -8.92 17.29 51.86
CA ALA A 216 -9.18 16.93 53.26
C ALA A 216 -9.23 18.17 54.17
N LEU A 217 -8.47 19.22 53.84
CA LEU A 217 -8.50 20.53 54.49
C LEU A 217 -9.73 21.37 54.09
N GLY A 218 -10.53 20.92 53.13
CA GLY A 218 -11.72 21.63 52.66
C GLY A 218 -11.44 22.86 51.79
N LEU A 219 -10.22 22.99 51.25
CA LEU A 219 -9.84 24.11 50.39
C LEU A 219 -10.40 23.92 48.98
N GLU A 220 -10.85 25.00 48.33
CA GLU A 220 -11.40 24.97 46.97
C GLU A 220 -10.34 25.28 45.88
N PRO A 221 -10.31 24.51 44.78
CA PRO A 221 -9.37 24.74 43.68
C PRO A 221 -9.66 26.07 42.96
N GLY A 222 -8.62 26.84 42.65
CA GLY A 222 -8.72 28.13 41.94
C GLY A 222 -9.22 29.31 42.79
N ARG A 223 -9.72 29.05 44.00
CA ARG A 223 -10.12 30.07 44.98
C ARG A 223 -9.13 30.17 46.13
N ASP A 224 -8.88 29.04 46.80
CA ASP A 224 -7.98 28.96 47.95
C ASP A 224 -6.59 28.45 47.56
N VAL A 225 -6.52 27.68 46.48
CA VAL A 225 -5.26 27.11 45.96
C VAL A 225 -5.10 27.46 44.49
N ASP A 226 -4.00 28.13 44.16
CA ASP A 226 -3.62 28.42 42.78
C ASP A 226 -3.15 27.14 42.06
N LEU A 227 -3.92 26.73 41.05
CA LEU A 227 -3.67 25.52 40.26
C LEU A 227 -2.38 25.62 39.42
N GLY A 228 -1.91 26.83 39.12
CA GLY A 228 -0.68 27.06 38.35
C GLY A 228 0.59 26.63 39.09
N GLN A 229 0.56 26.59 40.42
CA GLN A 229 1.72 26.30 41.26
C GLN A 229 1.79 24.83 41.70
N LEU A 230 0.76 24.03 41.39
CA LEU A 230 0.70 22.64 41.78
C LEU A 230 1.68 21.78 40.96
N GLU A 231 2.38 20.89 41.66
CA GLU A 231 3.25 19.90 41.03
C GLU A 231 2.42 18.92 40.18
N GLN A 232 2.94 18.63 38.99
CA GLN A 232 2.33 17.70 38.04
C GLN A 232 3.06 16.37 38.06
N GLU A 233 2.31 15.29 37.84
CA GLU A 233 2.82 13.92 37.67
C GLU A 233 2.26 13.26 36.40
N SER A 234 2.91 12.19 35.94
CA SER A 234 2.39 11.34 34.88
C SER A 234 1.20 10.52 35.36
N CYS A 235 0.39 9.98 34.44
CA CYS A 235 -0.77 9.16 34.78
C CYS A 235 -0.34 7.78 35.31
N LEU A 236 -0.05 7.68 36.63
CA LEU A 236 0.41 6.43 37.25
C LEU A 236 -0.70 5.37 37.39
N ASP A 237 -1.96 5.80 37.55
CA ASP A 237 -3.12 4.92 37.75
C ASP A 237 -3.84 4.55 36.43
N GLY A 238 -3.18 4.77 35.30
CA GLY A 238 -3.73 4.53 33.96
C GLY A 238 -4.59 5.68 33.42
N TRP A 239 -5.40 5.36 32.41
CA TRP A 239 -6.15 6.34 31.61
C TRP A 239 -7.64 6.02 31.57
N GLU A 240 -8.45 7.07 31.44
CA GLU A 240 -9.85 7.01 31.07
C GLU A 240 -9.98 7.47 29.62
N PHE A 241 -10.57 6.62 28.78
CA PHE A 241 -10.81 6.90 27.37
C PHE A 241 -12.28 7.26 27.14
N SER A 242 -12.55 8.23 26.27
CA SER A 242 -13.91 8.52 25.80
C SER A 242 -14.46 7.35 24.99
N GLN A 243 -15.73 7.01 25.24
CA GLN A 243 -16.47 5.95 24.55
C GLN A 243 -17.41 6.49 23.47
N ASP A 244 -17.31 7.78 23.11
CA ASP A 244 -18.22 8.43 22.17
C ASP A 244 -18.09 7.86 20.75
N VAL A 245 -16.85 7.58 20.33
CA VAL A 245 -16.52 7.09 18.99
C VAL A 245 -16.23 5.59 19.00
N TYR A 246 -15.39 5.12 19.93
CA TYR A 246 -14.92 3.74 20.01
C TYR A 246 -15.29 3.12 21.37
N TRP A 247 -15.66 1.85 21.40
CA TRP A 247 -15.88 1.14 22.67
C TRP A 247 -14.58 0.51 23.19
N SER A 248 -13.84 -0.12 22.29
CA SER A 248 -12.49 -0.63 22.56
C SER A 248 -11.66 -0.60 21.30
N THR A 249 -10.41 -0.15 21.42
CA THR A 249 -9.37 -0.18 20.38
C THR A 249 -8.11 -0.87 20.89
N VAL A 250 -7.20 -1.21 19.97
CA VAL A 250 -5.85 -1.70 20.31
C VAL A 250 -5.12 -0.74 21.24
N VAL A 251 -5.38 0.56 21.12
CA VAL A 251 -4.79 1.59 21.97
C VAL A 251 -5.38 1.56 23.38
N THR A 252 -6.70 1.42 23.51
CA THR A 252 -7.36 1.40 24.83
C THR A 252 -7.10 0.11 25.60
N GLU A 253 -6.97 -1.02 24.92
CA GLU A 253 -6.70 -2.33 25.54
C GLU A 253 -5.32 -2.37 26.22
N TRP A 254 -4.29 -1.84 25.55
CA TRP A 254 -2.90 -1.89 26.03
C TRP A 254 -2.34 -0.53 26.45
N ASN A 255 -3.20 0.48 26.63
CA ASN A 255 -2.83 1.84 27.06
C ASN A 255 -1.67 2.46 26.24
N LEU A 256 -1.74 2.38 24.91
CA LEU A 256 -0.67 2.82 23.99
C LEU A 256 -0.66 4.34 23.76
N VAL A 257 -0.72 5.13 24.83
CA VAL A 257 -0.76 6.59 24.81
C VAL A 257 0.42 7.20 25.54
N CYS A 258 0.63 8.51 25.38
CA CYS A 258 1.67 9.27 26.07
C CYS A 258 3.09 8.73 25.82
N GLU A 259 3.76 8.12 26.81
CA GLU A 259 5.13 7.58 26.65
C GLU A 259 5.19 6.44 25.63
N ASP A 260 4.10 5.71 25.45
CA ASP A 260 3.99 4.56 24.55
C ASP A 260 3.31 4.89 23.21
N ASN A 261 3.08 6.17 22.92
CA ASN A 261 2.39 6.61 21.70
C ASN A 261 3.13 6.23 20.39
N TRP A 262 4.45 6.02 20.44
CA TRP A 262 5.29 5.62 19.31
C TRP A 262 5.02 4.18 18.86
N LYS A 263 4.39 3.35 19.70
CA LYS A 263 4.05 1.96 19.38
C LYS A 263 2.99 1.88 18.27
N VAL A 264 2.06 2.83 18.22
CA VAL A 264 0.98 2.88 17.22
C VAL A 264 1.50 3.06 15.77
N PRO A 265 2.32 4.09 15.46
CA PRO A 265 2.90 4.22 14.12
C PRO A 265 3.84 3.05 13.81
N LEU A 266 4.58 2.52 14.79
CA LEU A 266 5.44 1.36 14.59
C LEU A 266 4.64 0.11 14.17
N THR A 267 3.50 -0.19 14.80
CA THR A 267 2.63 -1.31 14.41
C THR A 267 2.18 -1.19 12.96
N THR A 268 1.82 0.03 12.52
CA THR A 268 1.43 0.29 11.13
C THR A 268 2.62 0.15 10.18
N SER A 269 3.80 0.65 10.55
CA SER A 269 5.02 0.50 9.76
C SER A 269 5.43 -0.97 9.60
N LEU A 270 5.29 -1.79 10.65
CA LEU A 270 5.60 -3.24 10.60
C LEU A 270 4.62 -4.01 9.72
N PHE A 271 3.35 -3.60 9.65
CA PHE A 271 2.42 -4.11 8.63
C PHE A 271 2.94 -3.83 7.21
N PHE A 272 3.41 -2.61 6.93
CA PHE A 272 3.99 -2.27 5.63
C PHE A 272 5.35 -2.95 5.35
N VAL A 273 6.13 -3.29 6.38
CA VAL A 273 7.30 -4.18 6.24
C VAL A 273 6.85 -5.57 5.79
N GLY A 274 5.78 -6.10 6.39
CA GLY A 274 5.12 -7.32 5.92
C GLY A 274 4.73 -7.24 4.45
N VAL A 275 4.12 -6.13 4.03
CA VAL A 275 3.77 -5.84 2.62
C VAL A 275 5.01 -5.82 1.71
N LEU A 276 6.12 -5.23 2.14
CA LEU A 276 7.37 -5.26 1.37
C LEU A 276 7.84 -6.71 1.17
N LEU A 277 7.96 -7.48 2.25
CA LEU A 277 8.42 -8.87 2.23
C LEU A 277 7.49 -9.78 1.41
N GLY A 278 6.18 -9.61 1.56
CA GLY A 278 5.18 -10.38 0.83
C GLY A 278 5.28 -10.19 -0.67
N SER A 279 5.46 -8.96 -1.14
CA SER A 279 5.60 -8.68 -2.57
C SER A 279 6.84 -9.34 -3.20
N PHE A 280 7.95 -9.42 -2.46
CA PHE A 280 9.17 -10.07 -2.92
C PHE A 280 9.04 -11.60 -2.94
N ILE A 281 8.53 -12.19 -1.86
CA ILE A 281 8.42 -13.64 -1.70
C ILE A 281 7.36 -14.22 -2.64
N SER A 282 6.19 -13.58 -2.73
CA SER A 282 5.06 -14.11 -3.52
C SER A 282 5.33 -14.13 -5.02
N GLY A 283 6.06 -13.16 -5.56
CA GLY A 283 6.44 -13.16 -6.98
C GLY A 283 7.25 -14.41 -7.34
N GLN A 284 8.30 -14.69 -6.57
CA GLN A 284 9.16 -15.87 -6.78
C GLN A 284 8.40 -17.18 -6.57
N LEU A 285 7.57 -17.26 -5.52
CA LEU A 285 6.76 -18.45 -5.26
C LEU A 285 5.74 -18.68 -6.37
N SER A 286 5.11 -17.62 -6.87
CA SER A 286 4.08 -17.69 -7.88
C SER A 286 4.63 -18.16 -9.23
N ASP A 287 5.84 -17.75 -9.58
CA ASP A 287 6.53 -18.23 -10.79
C ASP A 287 6.87 -19.73 -10.69
N ARG A 288 7.16 -20.23 -9.48
CA ARG A 288 7.61 -21.62 -9.27
C ARG A 288 6.47 -22.61 -9.02
N PHE A 289 5.48 -22.24 -8.22
CA PHE A 289 4.43 -23.15 -7.72
C PHE A 289 3.07 -22.96 -8.40
N GLY A 290 2.94 -21.95 -9.27
CA GLY A 290 1.70 -21.59 -9.95
C GLY A 290 1.03 -20.37 -9.34
N ARG A 291 0.23 -19.67 -10.15
CA ARG A 291 -0.44 -18.43 -9.76
C ARG A 291 -1.62 -18.74 -8.84
N LYS A 292 -2.46 -19.71 -9.22
CA LYS A 292 -3.63 -20.13 -8.43
C LYS A 292 -3.22 -20.63 -7.05
N ASN A 293 -2.25 -21.54 -6.97
CA ASN A 293 -1.85 -22.14 -5.68
C ASN A 293 -1.35 -21.08 -4.70
N VAL A 294 -0.51 -20.16 -5.15
CA VAL A 294 0.04 -19.09 -4.31
C VAL A 294 -1.02 -18.07 -3.92
N LEU A 295 -1.96 -17.75 -4.81
CA LEU A 295 -3.09 -16.87 -4.52
C LEU A 295 -3.88 -17.37 -3.29
N PHE A 296 -4.33 -18.62 -3.32
CA PHE A 296 -5.14 -19.17 -2.22
C PHE A 296 -4.32 -19.50 -0.98
N ALA A 297 -3.05 -19.89 -1.11
CA ALA A 297 -2.16 -20.07 0.03
C ALA A 297 -1.97 -18.75 0.79
N THR A 298 -1.72 -17.64 0.07
CA THR A 298 -1.53 -16.32 0.69
C THR A 298 -2.83 -15.76 1.25
N MET A 299 -3.98 -16.05 0.62
CA MET A 299 -5.30 -15.75 1.16
C MET A 299 -5.62 -16.52 2.46
N ALA A 300 -5.23 -17.80 2.53
CA ALA A 300 -5.36 -18.62 3.74
C ALA A 300 -4.45 -18.10 4.86
N VAL A 301 -3.22 -17.71 4.55
CA VAL A 301 -2.30 -17.04 5.50
C VAL A 301 -2.93 -15.74 5.99
N GLN A 302 -3.38 -14.86 5.09
CA GLN A 302 -4.01 -13.60 5.48
C GLN A 302 -5.21 -13.82 6.42
N THR A 303 -6.15 -14.69 6.03
CA THR A 303 -7.39 -14.92 6.78
C THR A 303 -7.12 -15.63 8.11
N GLY A 304 -6.27 -16.66 8.10
CA GLY A 304 -5.93 -17.44 9.29
C GLY A 304 -5.17 -16.62 10.34
N PHE A 305 -4.17 -15.85 9.93
CA PHE A 305 -3.42 -15.00 10.85
C PHE A 305 -4.23 -13.78 11.33
N SER A 306 -5.14 -13.25 10.50
CA SER A 306 -6.08 -12.21 10.95
C SER A 306 -7.05 -12.75 11.99
N PHE A 307 -7.49 -14.01 11.87
CA PHE A 307 -8.33 -14.65 12.89
C PHE A 307 -7.56 -14.89 14.19
N LEU A 308 -6.31 -15.36 14.10
CA LEU A 308 -5.43 -15.50 15.28
C LEU A 308 -5.18 -14.17 15.99
N GLN A 309 -5.12 -13.06 15.24
CA GLN A 309 -4.90 -11.72 15.78
C GLN A 309 -6.02 -11.26 16.73
N ILE A 310 -7.25 -11.77 16.58
CA ILE A 310 -8.38 -11.48 17.49
C ILE A 310 -8.07 -11.94 18.92
N PHE A 311 -7.35 -13.06 19.07
CA PHE A 311 -6.98 -13.65 20.36
C PHE A 311 -5.67 -13.09 20.92
N SER A 312 -5.15 -12.01 20.35
CA SER A 312 -3.93 -11.39 20.86
C SER A 312 -4.13 -10.88 22.29
N ILE A 313 -3.24 -11.32 23.17
CA ILE A 313 -3.21 -10.93 24.60
C ILE A 313 -2.24 -9.78 24.86
N SER A 314 -1.26 -9.58 23.96
CA SER A 314 -0.24 -8.54 24.07
C SER A 314 -0.06 -7.78 22.76
N TRP A 315 0.46 -6.56 22.86
CA TRP A 315 0.76 -5.71 21.71
C TRP A 315 1.81 -6.32 20.77
N GLU A 316 2.81 -7.02 21.30
CA GLU A 316 3.85 -7.69 20.51
C GLU A 316 3.24 -8.80 19.67
N MET A 317 2.38 -9.63 20.28
CA MET A 317 1.67 -10.70 19.58
C MET A 317 0.79 -10.10 18.48
N PHE A 318 0.03 -9.05 18.77
CA PHE A 318 -0.79 -8.37 17.78
C PHE A 318 0.05 -7.88 16.60
N THR A 319 1.19 -7.24 16.87
CA THR A 319 2.06 -6.61 15.87
C THR A 319 2.76 -7.64 14.98
N VAL A 320 3.26 -8.75 15.56
CA VAL A 320 3.88 -9.84 14.79
C VAL A 320 2.86 -10.51 13.87
N LEU A 321 1.66 -10.79 14.37
CA LEU A 321 0.58 -11.33 13.56
C LEU A 321 0.20 -10.34 12.45
N PHE A 322 0.17 -9.04 12.75
CA PHE A 322 -0.17 -8.01 11.77
C PHE A 322 0.84 -7.92 10.62
N LEU A 323 2.13 -8.09 10.91
CA LEU A 323 3.18 -8.19 9.89
C LEU A 323 2.92 -9.36 8.94
N ILE A 324 2.56 -10.53 9.46
CA ILE A 324 2.24 -11.72 8.65
C ILE A 324 0.98 -11.51 7.82
N VAL A 325 -0.04 -10.85 8.38
CA VAL A 325 -1.25 -10.46 7.65
C VAL A 325 -0.89 -9.52 6.48
N GLY A 326 -0.02 -8.52 6.71
CA GLY A 326 0.49 -7.63 5.66
C GLY A 326 1.22 -8.36 4.54
N MET A 327 1.99 -9.40 4.89
CA MET A 327 2.64 -10.29 3.92
C MET A 327 1.64 -11.04 3.04
N GLY A 328 0.57 -11.60 3.61
CA GLY A 328 -0.50 -12.28 2.86
C GLY A 328 -1.31 -11.32 1.98
N GLN A 329 -1.64 -10.15 2.51
CA GLN A 329 -2.43 -9.09 1.88
C GLN A 329 -1.94 -8.72 0.48
N ILE A 330 -0.70 -8.24 0.39
CA ILE A 330 -0.15 -7.77 -0.87
C ILE A 330 0.09 -8.91 -1.85
N SER A 331 0.43 -10.08 -1.33
CA SER A 331 0.71 -11.26 -2.14
C SER A 331 -0.56 -11.69 -2.87
N ASN A 332 -1.69 -11.70 -2.16
CA ASN A 332 -3.00 -11.94 -2.75
C ASN A 332 -3.30 -10.91 -3.87
N TYR A 333 -3.12 -9.61 -3.60
CA TYR A 333 -3.34 -8.56 -4.60
C TYR A 333 -2.48 -8.72 -5.86
N VAL A 334 -1.16 -8.91 -5.70
CA VAL A 334 -0.21 -9.01 -6.82
C VAL A 334 -0.44 -10.27 -7.64
N VAL A 335 -0.64 -11.42 -6.99
CA VAL A 335 -0.85 -12.69 -7.70
C VAL A 335 -2.20 -12.70 -8.43
N ALA A 336 -3.26 -12.15 -7.82
CA ALA A 336 -4.56 -12.02 -8.49
C ALA A 336 -4.47 -11.12 -9.72
N PHE A 337 -3.73 -10.00 -9.62
CA PHE A 337 -3.48 -9.12 -10.74
C PHE A 337 -2.76 -9.85 -11.89
N ILE A 338 -1.67 -10.56 -11.60
CA ILE A 338 -0.91 -11.29 -12.62
C ILE A 338 -1.77 -12.38 -13.26
N LEU A 339 -2.47 -13.18 -12.45
CA LEU A 339 -3.35 -14.25 -12.92
C LEU A 339 -4.42 -13.72 -13.89
N GLY A 340 -5.05 -12.59 -13.56
CA GLY A 340 -6.01 -11.94 -14.45
C GLY A 340 -5.37 -11.49 -15.76
N THR A 341 -4.17 -10.92 -15.74
CA THR A 341 -3.47 -10.49 -16.97
C THR A 341 -2.95 -11.63 -17.85
N GLU A 342 -2.78 -12.83 -17.28
CA GLU A 342 -2.36 -14.01 -18.01
C GLU A 342 -3.53 -14.80 -18.59
N ILE A 343 -4.72 -14.75 -17.97
CA ILE A 343 -5.94 -15.41 -18.46
C ILE A 343 -6.73 -14.54 -19.44
N LEU A 344 -6.85 -13.24 -19.18
CA LEU A 344 -7.70 -12.35 -19.97
C LEU A 344 -7.01 -11.89 -21.27
N GLY A 345 -7.79 -11.79 -22.35
CA GLY A 345 -7.32 -11.33 -23.66
C GLY A 345 -6.93 -9.85 -23.70
N LYS A 346 -6.31 -9.40 -24.81
CA LYS A 346 -5.65 -8.09 -24.94
C LYS A 346 -6.50 -6.89 -24.47
N SER A 347 -7.71 -6.70 -24.99
CA SER A 347 -8.56 -5.54 -24.64
C SER A 347 -9.06 -5.57 -23.20
N VAL A 348 -9.54 -6.73 -22.76
CA VAL A 348 -10.12 -6.95 -21.42
C VAL A 348 -9.07 -6.85 -20.33
N ARG A 349 -7.86 -7.35 -20.60
CA ARG A 349 -6.72 -7.24 -19.71
C ARG A 349 -6.45 -5.79 -19.32
N ILE A 350 -6.52 -4.86 -20.29
CA ILE A 350 -6.30 -3.42 -20.02
C ILE A 350 -7.37 -2.90 -19.06
N ILE A 351 -8.65 -3.20 -19.33
CA ILE A 351 -9.77 -2.78 -18.48
C ILE A 351 -9.64 -3.39 -17.08
N PHE A 352 -9.28 -4.66 -16.99
CA PHE A 352 -9.08 -5.37 -15.72
C PHE A 352 -7.96 -4.73 -14.89
N SER A 353 -6.80 -4.47 -15.51
CA SER A 353 -5.64 -3.91 -14.83
C SER A 353 -5.83 -2.45 -14.40
N THR A 354 -6.57 -1.65 -15.16
CA THR A 354 -6.71 -0.20 -14.91
C THR A 354 -7.95 0.15 -14.08
N LEU A 355 -9.07 -0.50 -14.33
CA LEU A 355 -10.35 -0.19 -13.70
C LEU A 355 -10.83 -1.30 -12.78
N GLY A 356 -10.77 -2.56 -13.23
CA GLY A 356 -11.31 -3.70 -12.46
C GLY A 356 -10.66 -3.84 -11.09
N VAL A 357 -9.35 -4.07 -11.05
CA VAL A 357 -8.62 -4.31 -9.79
C VAL A 357 -8.68 -3.10 -8.85
N CYS A 358 -8.44 -1.90 -9.37
CA CYS A 358 -8.41 -0.67 -8.57
C CYS A 358 -9.78 -0.28 -8.02
N THR A 359 -10.86 -0.42 -8.81
CA THR A 359 -12.21 -0.08 -8.35
C THR A 359 -12.68 -1.03 -7.26
N PHE A 360 -12.41 -2.33 -7.37
CA PHE A 360 -12.80 -3.29 -6.34
C PHE A 360 -11.99 -3.14 -5.04
N PHE A 361 -10.72 -2.72 -5.14
CA PHE A 361 -9.96 -2.29 -3.97
C PHE A 361 -10.63 -1.08 -3.29
N ALA A 362 -11.00 -0.04 -4.06
CA ALA A 362 -11.69 1.14 -3.53
C ALA A 362 -13.06 0.77 -2.92
N VAL A 363 -13.80 -0.17 -3.52
CA VAL A 363 -15.05 -0.72 -2.94
C VAL A 363 -14.77 -1.39 -1.59
N GLY A 364 -13.73 -2.21 -1.50
CA GLY A 364 -13.27 -2.75 -0.23
C GLY A 364 -12.97 -1.66 0.79
N TYR A 365 -12.24 -0.62 0.38
CA TYR A 365 -11.91 0.49 1.28
C TYR A 365 -13.16 1.28 1.71
N MET A 366 -14.17 1.46 0.85
CA MET A 366 -15.45 2.07 1.21
C MET A 366 -16.27 1.23 2.21
N LEU A 367 -16.14 -0.10 2.18
CA LEU A 367 -16.82 -0.99 3.13
C LEU A 367 -16.21 -0.93 4.54
N LEU A 368 -14.93 -0.56 4.67
CA LEU A 368 -14.26 -0.47 5.96
C LEU A 368 -14.95 0.50 6.95
N PRO A 369 -15.16 1.80 6.63
CA PRO A 369 -15.83 2.71 7.54
C PRO A 369 -17.27 2.31 7.81
N LEU A 370 -17.94 1.62 6.87
CA LEU A 370 -19.27 1.07 7.08
C LEU A 370 -19.27 -0.01 8.18
N PHE A 371 -18.33 -0.96 8.12
CA PHE A 371 -18.17 -1.95 9.19
C PHE A 371 -17.79 -1.29 10.52
N ALA A 372 -16.87 -0.33 10.49
CA ALA A 372 -16.40 0.36 11.70
C ALA A 372 -17.49 1.23 12.35
N TYR A 373 -18.45 1.74 11.57
CA TYR A 373 -19.59 2.50 12.10
C TYR A 373 -20.54 1.62 12.93
N PHE A 374 -20.82 0.41 12.43
CA PHE A 374 -21.70 -0.56 13.12
C PHE A 374 -20.99 -1.34 14.22
N ILE A 375 -19.68 -1.60 14.06
CA ILE A 375 -18.89 -2.43 14.97
C ILE A 375 -17.75 -1.60 15.53
N ARG A 376 -17.94 -1.13 16.78
CA ARG A 376 -17.02 -0.20 17.46
C ARG A 376 -15.99 -0.87 18.37
N ASP A 377 -16.05 -2.20 18.48
CA ASP A 377 -15.05 -3.04 19.17
C ASP A 377 -14.03 -3.58 18.16
N TRP A 378 -12.75 -3.34 18.40
CA TRP A 378 -11.69 -3.75 17.47
C TRP A 378 -11.63 -5.27 17.22
N ARG A 379 -11.91 -6.11 18.22
CA ARG A 379 -11.93 -7.58 18.07
C ARG A 379 -13.06 -8.06 17.18
N MET A 380 -14.27 -7.51 17.39
CA MET A 380 -15.44 -7.84 16.60
C MET A 380 -15.33 -7.24 15.19
N LEU A 381 -14.74 -6.06 15.07
CA LEU A 381 -14.45 -5.45 13.78
C LEU A 381 -13.49 -6.34 13.00
N LEU A 382 -12.38 -6.75 13.60
CA LEU A 382 -11.43 -7.67 12.97
C LEU A 382 -12.10 -8.99 12.58
N LEU A 383 -12.94 -9.58 13.43
CA LEU A 383 -13.73 -10.76 13.09
C LEU A 383 -14.60 -10.52 11.84
N ALA A 384 -15.35 -9.41 11.80
CA ALA A 384 -16.18 -9.06 10.65
C ALA A 384 -15.36 -8.86 9.37
N LEU A 385 -14.13 -8.33 9.46
CA LEU A 385 -13.22 -8.21 8.32
C LEU A 385 -12.62 -9.57 7.88
N THR A 386 -12.46 -10.54 8.79
CA THR A 386 -11.96 -11.88 8.43
C THR A 386 -12.99 -12.78 7.74
N VAL A 387 -14.29 -12.64 8.08
CA VAL A 387 -15.37 -13.49 7.55
C VAL A 387 -15.43 -13.47 6.01
N PRO A 388 -15.37 -12.31 5.32
CA PRO A 388 -15.33 -12.29 3.86
C PRO A 388 -14.12 -13.03 3.26
N GLY A 389 -12.99 -13.12 3.97
CA GLY A 389 -11.84 -13.92 3.54
C GLY A 389 -12.18 -15.42 3.45
N VAL A 390 -12.99 -15.93 4.36
CA VAL A 390 -13.50 -17.32 4.33
C VAL A 390 -14.51 -17.51 3.19
N LEU A 391 -15.31 -16.49 2.89
CA LEU A 391 -16.26 -16.52 1.76
C LEU A 391 -15.57 -16.60 0.39
N CYS A 392 -14.27 -16.42 0.32
CA CYS A 392 -13.49 -16.60 -0.91
C CYS A 392 -12.99 -18.04 -1.13
N VAL A 393 -13.17 -18.96 -0.17
CA VAL A 393 -12.82 -20.39 -0.36
C VAL A 393 -13.50 -21.00 -1.61
N PRO A 394 -14.79 -20.75 -1.90
CA PRO A 394 -15.43 -21.25 -3.11
C PRO A 394 -14.77 -20.82 -4.42
N LEU A 395 -14.04 -19.71 -4.43
CA LEU A 395 -13.34 -19.23 -5.62
C LEU A 395 -12.30 -20.24 -6.13
N TRP A 396 -11.79 -21.14 -5.27
CA TRP A 396 -10.84 -22.18 -5.65
C TRP A 396 -11.34 -23.08 -6.78
N TRP A 397 -12.64 -23.38 -6.81
CA TRP A 397 -13.23 -24.26 -7.83
C TRP A 397 -13.50 -23.55 -9.15
N PHE A 398 -13.72 -22.23 -9.11
CA PHE A 398 -14.06 -21.44 -10.28
C PHE A 398 -12.84 -20.85 -10.98
N ILE A 399 -11.83 -20.41 -10.23
CA ILE A 399 -10.64 -19.78 -10.78
C ILE A 399 -9.67 -20.87 -11.28
N PRO A 400 -9.35 -20.90 -12.60
CA PRO A 400 -8.38 -21.82 -13.14
C PRO A 400 -6.94 -21.31 -12.93
N GLU A 401 -5.97 -22.19 -13.18
CA GLU A 401 -4.56 -21.79 -13.24
C GLU A 401 -4.27 -21.04 -14.55
N SER A 402 -3.19 -20.27 -14.60
CA SER A 402 -2.75 -19.54 -15.80
C SER A 402 -2.34 -20.51 -16.93
N PRO A 403 -3.01 -20.47 -18.11
CA PRO A 403 -2.60 -21.30 -19.24
C PRO A 403 -1.20 -20.93 -19.74
N ARG A 404 -0.83 -19.64 -19.69
CA ARG A 404 0.52 -19.17 -20.07
C ARG A 404 1.60 -19.76 -19.16
N TRP A 405 1.35 -19.82 -17.85
CA TRP A 405 2.28 -20.44 -16.91
C TRP A 405 2.35 -21.96 -17.13
N LEU A 406 1.23 -22.63 -17.39
CA LEU A 406 1.22 -24.07 -17.69
C LEU A 406 2.03 -24.40 -18.95
N ILE A 407 1.91 -23.58 -20.00
CA ILE A 407 2.71 -23.72 -21.23
C ILE A 407 4.20 -23.53 -20.94
N SER A 408 4.58 -22.51 -20.16
CA SER A 408 5.98 -22.27 -19.80
C SER A 408 6.58 -23.41 -18.97
N GLN A 409 5.76 -24.10 -18.17
CA GLN A 409 6.12 -25.31 -17.43
C GLN A 409 6.01 -26.61 -18.23
N ARG A 410 5.76 -26.54 -19.55
CA ARG A 410 5.57 -27.69 -20.46
C ARG A 410 4.38 -28.61 -20.10
N ARG A 411 3.39 -28.09 -19.36
CA ARG A 411 2.14 -28.80 -18.98
C ARG A 411 1.02 -28.49 -19.98
N PHE A 412 1.23 -28.89 -21.24
CA PHE A 412 0.33 -28.52 -22.35
C PHE A 412 -1.10 -29.08 -22.21
N ARG A 413 -1.24 -30.34 -21.76
CA ARG A 413 -2.56 -30.98 -21.60
C ARG A 413 -3.49 -30.19 -20.67
N GLU A 414 -2.96 -29.74 -19.53
CA GLU A 414 -3.74 -28.95 -18.58
C GLU A 414 -4.11 -27.56 -19.12
N ALA A 415 -3.21 -26.95 -19.90
CA ALA A 415 -3.50 -25.68 -20.57
C ALA A 415 -4.62 -25.85 -21.61
N GLU A 416 -4.58 -26.93 -22.39
CA GLU A 416 -5.62 -27.28 -23.36
C GLU A 416 -6.97 -27.55 -22.68
N ASP A 417 -7.00 -28.29 -21.57
CA ASP A 417 -8.23 -28.56 -20.81
C ASP A 417 -8.91 -27.27 -20.35
N ILE A 418 -8.13 -26.29 -19.87
CA ILE A 418 -8.64 -24.98 -19.45
C ILE A 418 -9.20 -24.20 -20.65
N ILE A 419 -8.48 -24.19 -21.78
CA ILE A 419 -8.91 -23.51 -23.01
C ILE A 419 -10.17 -24.16 -23.59
N GLN A 420 -10.25 -25.49 -23.59
CA GLN A 420 -11.44 -26.22 -24.01
C GLN A 420 -12.64 -25.94 -23.11
N LYS A 421 -12.44 -25.86 -21.79
CA LYS A 421 -13.49 -25.47 -20.85
C LYS A 421 -13.97 -24.04 -21.10
N ALA A 422 -13.06 -23.11 -21.38
CA ALA A 422 -13.40 -21.74 -21.75
C ALA A 422 -14.20 -21.69 -23.06
N ALA A 423 -13.80 -22.45 -24.08
CA ALA A 423 -14.52 -22.53 -25.36
C ALA A 423 -15.93 -23.13 -25.21
N LYS A 424 -16.08 -24.19 -24.42
CA LYS A 424 -17.38 -24.79 -24.07
C LYS A 424 -18.30 -23.79 -23.38
N MET A 425 -17.78 -23.02 -22.42
CA MET A 425 -18.55 -21.99 -21.72
C MET A 425 -18.95 -20.81 -22.62
N ASN A 426 -18.12 -20.50 -23.61
CA ASN A 426 -18.40 -19.45 -24.60
C ASN A 426 -19.25 -19.94 -25.78
N ASN A 427 -19.60 -21.24 -25.84
CA ASN A 427 -20.29 -21.87 -26.96
C ASN A 427 -19.56 -21.72 -28.30
N ILE A 428 -18.22 -21.87 -28.30
CA ILE A 428 -17.37 -21.74 -29.49
C ILE A 428 -16.77 -23.11 -29.85
N ALA A 429 -16.74 -23.43 -31.15
CA ALA A 429 -16.10 -24.64 -31.65
C ALA A 429 -14.58 -24.59 -31.42
N VAL A 430 -14.03 -25.65 -30.83
CA VAL A 430 -12.60 -25.76 -30.51
C VAL A 430 -11.82 -26.19 -31.76
N PRO A 431 -10.72 -25.52 -32.14
CA PRO A 431 -9.81 -26.00 -33.17
C PRO A 431 -9.21 -27.38 -32.82
N ALA A 432 -9.02 -28.26 -33.80
CA ALA A 432 -8.49 -29.62 -33.58
C ALA A 432 -7.05 -29.65 -33.03
N VAL A 433 -6.28 -28.59 -33.25
CA VAL A 433 -4.94 -28.39 -32.70
C VAL A 433 -4.87 -26.97 -32.15
N ILE A 434 -4.68 -26.83 -30.83
CA ILE A 434 -4.59 -25.54 -30.14
C ILE A 434 -3.12 -25.12 -30.04
N PHE A 435 -2.25 -26.07 -29.66
CA PHE A 435 -0.81 -25.91 -29.70
C PHE A 435 -0.25 -26.96 -30.65
N ASP A 436 0.41 -26.54 -31.72
CA ASP A 436 1.30 -27.45 -32.43
C ASP A 436 2.36 -27.93 -31.41
N SER A 437 2.74 -29.20 -31.46
CA SER A 437 3.83 -29.73 -30.64
C SER A 437 5.13 -29.04 -31.04
N VAL A 438 5.38 -27.85 -30.50
CA VAL A 438 6.61 -27.10 -30.70
C VAL A 438 7.68 -27.78 -29.84
N GLU A 439 8.24 -28.86 -30.40
CA GLU A 439 9.63 -29.19 -30.17
C GLU A 439 10.46 -27.93 -30.48
N GLU A 440 11.35 -27.59 -29.55
CA GLU A 440 12.18 -26.38 -29.53
C GLU A 440 11.51 -25.09 -29.05
N LEU A 441 11.07 -25.09 -27.78
CA LEU A 441 11.29 -23.93 -26.93
C LEU A 441 12.80 -23.75 -26.73
N ASN A 442 13.52 -23.28 -27.76
CA ASN A 442 14.81 -22.65 -27.54
C ASN A 442 14.53 -21.52 -26.55
N PRO A 443 15.16 -21.49 -25.35
CA PRO A 443 15.09 -20.30 -24.55
C PRO A 443 15.71 -19.23 -25.44
N LEU A 444 14.88 -18.33 -26.00
CA LEU A 444 15.36 -17.04 -26.46
C LEU A 444 16.29 -16.60 -25.34
N LYS A 445 17.58 -16.43 -25.66
CA LYS A 445 18.56 -15.87 -24.74
C LYS A 445 18.02 -14.49 -24.35
N GLN A 446 17.10 -14.43 -23.40
CA GLN A 446 16.84 -13.25 -22.62
C GLN A 446 18.18 -13.02 -21.95
N GLN A 447 18.92 -12.05 -22.48
CA GLN A 447 20.07 -11.52 -21.76
C GLN A 447 19.58 -11.26 -20.34
N LYS A 448 20.18 -11.97 -19.38
CA LYS A 448 19.86 -11.78 -17.98
C LYS A 448 20.32 -10.38 -17.62
N ALA A 449 19.41 -9.41 -17.69
CA ALA A 449 19.63 -8.11 -17.12
C ALA A 449 19.72 -8.29 -15.60
N PHE A 450 20.69 -7.65 -14.99
CA PHE A 450 20.85 -7.61 -13.54
C PHE A 450 20.38 -6.26 -13.01
N ILE A 451 20.01 -6.17 -11.72
CA ILE A 451 19.61 -4.90 -11.09
C ILE A 451 20.69 -3.82 -11.23
N LEU A 452 21.96 -4.24 -11.28
CA LEU A 452 23.09 -3.34 -11.52
C LEU A 452 23.07 -2.68 -12.92
N ASP A 453 22.38 -3.27 -13.90
CA ASP A 453 22.26 -2.70 -15.25
C ASP A 453 21.44 -1.39 -15.26
N LEU A 454 20.59 -1.16 -14.25
CA LEU A 454 19.89 0.13 -14.04
C LEU A 454 20.85 1.28 -13.68
N PHE A 455 22.03 0.95 -13.17
CA PHE A 455 23.06 1.91 -12.77
C PHE A 455 24.26 1.89 -13.71
N ARG A 456 24.16 1.18 -14.84
CA ARG A 456 25.28 0.99 -15.77
C ARG A 456 25.74 2.27 -16.46
N THR A 457 24.82 3.17 -16.78
CA THR A 457 25.14 4.46 -17.41
C THR A 457 24.59 5.61 -16.59
N TRP A 458 25.28 6.75 -16.63
CA TRP A 458 24.91 7.94 -15.85
C TRP A 458 23.47 8.43 -16.12
N ASN A 459 23.02 8.37 -17.38
CA ASN A 459 21.66 8.79 -17.75
C ASN A 459 20.59 7.88 -17.12
N ILE A 460 20.79 6.56 -17.18
CA ILE A 460 19.84 5.58 -16.62
C ILE A 460 19.88 5.60 -15.10
N ALA A 461 21.06 5.80 -14.51
CA ALA A 461 21.22 5.96 -13.08
C ALA A 461 20.46 7.18 -12.56
N ILE A 462 20.58 8.36 -13.18
CA ILE A 462 19.82 9.56 -12.80
C ILE A 462 18.33 9.34 -12.97
N MET A 463 17.90 8.79 -14.12
CA MET A 463 16.49 8.46 -14.36
C MET A 463 15.93 7.52 -13.29
N THR A 464 16.73 6.53 -12.86
CA THR A 464 16.37 5.58 -11.81
C THR A 464 16.32 6.22 -10.44
N ILE A 465 17.30 7.03 -10.05
CA ILE A 465 17.27 7.76 -8.77
C ILE A 465 16.06 8.69 -8.70
N MET A 466 15.80 9.46 -9.78
CA MET A 466 14.63 10.33 -9.84
C MET A 466 13.33 9.53 -9.77
N SER A 467 13.25 8.39 -10.46
CA SER A 467 12.06 7.51 -10.41
C SER A 467 11.87 6.91 -9.03
N LEU A 468 12.94 6.50 -8.34
CA LEU A 468 12.88 5.98 -6.97
C LEU A 468 12.33 7.03 -6.00
N LEU A 469 12.83 8.26 -6.08
CA LEU A 469 12.32 9.38 -5.28
C LEU A 469 10.85 9.69 -5.61
N LEU A 470 10.48 9.66 -6.88
CA LEU A 470 9.11 9.90 -7.35
C LEU A 470 8.12 8.90 -6.76
N TRP A 471 8.43 7.61 -6.84
CA TRP A 471 7.61 6.55 -6.26
C TRP A 471 7.55 6.60 -4.74
N MET A 472 8.68 6.83 -4.08
CA MET A 472 8.76 6.88 -2.63
C MET A 472 7.93 8.04 -2.06
N LEU A 473 8.14 9.28 -2.55
CA LEU A 473 7.45 10.46 -2.01
C LEU A 473 5.96 10.48 -2.35
N THR A 474 5.57 10.01 -3.54
CA THR A 474 4.15 9.89 -3.89
C THR A 474 3.46 8.84 -3.02
N SER A 475 4.14 7.73 -2.71
CA SER A 475 3.64 6.70 -1.79
C SER A 475 3.48 7.22 -0.36
N VAL A 476 4.47 7.98 0.15
CA VAL A 476 4.36 8.65 1.45
C VAL A 476 3.11 9.53 1.49
N GLY A 477 2.92 10.41 0.50
CA GLY A 477 1.75 11.30 0.44
C GLY A 477 0.43 10.52 0.38
N TYR A 478 0.37 9.45 -0.41
CA TYR A 478 -0.83 8.61 -0.55
C TYR A 478 -1.22 7.94 0.77
N PHE A 479 -0.29 7.20 1.39
CA PHE A 479 -0.58 6.45 2.61
C PHE A 479 -0.73 7.38 3.82
N ALA A 480 0.08 8.44 3.95
CA ALA A 480 -0.01 9.35 5.08
C ALA A 480 -1.35 10.11 5.09
N LEU A 481 -1.83 10.62 3.95
CA LEU A 481 -3.16 11.24 3.87
C LEU A 481 -4.29 10.24 4.16
N SER A 482 -4.15 9.02 3.67
CA SER A 482 -5.17 7.99 3.86
C SER A 482 -5.25 7.54 5.32
N LEU A 483 -4.11 7.45 6.02
CA LEU A 483 -4.04 7.14 7.45
C LEU A 483 -4.49 8.31 8.34
N ASP A 484 -4.24 9.54 7.92
CA ASP A 484 -4.61 10.75 8.67
C ASP A 484 -6.09 11.16 8.49
N THR A 485 -6.79 10.56 7.53
CA THR A 485 -8.16 10.96 7.17
C THR A 485 -9.12 11.01 8.39
N PRO A 486 -9.07 10.07 9.36
CA PRO A 486 -9.94 10.17 10.54
C PRO A 486 -9.57 11.23 11.58
N ASN A 487 -8.38 11.82 11.50
CA ASN A 487 -7.98 12.94 12.36
C ASN A 487 -8.49 14.31 11.84
N LEU A 488 -9.12 14.33 10.67
CA LEU A 488 -9.80 15.50 10.13
C LEU A 488 -10.98 15.89 11.03
N HIS A 489 -11.30 17.18 11.05
CA HIS A 489 -12.49 17.67 11.73
C HIS A 489 -13.76 17.00 11.18
N GLY A 490 -14.78 16.85 12.02
CA GLY A 490 -16.05 16.22 11.65
C GLY A 490 -16.11 14.73 11.99
N ASP A 491 -16.93 13.98 11.25
CA ASP A 491 -17.13 12.55 11.46
C ASP A 491 -16.01 11.73 10.79
N ALA A 492 -15.24 11.00 11.60
CA ALA A 492 -14.17 10.10 11.17
C ALA A 492 -14.62 9.05 10.15
N TYR A 493 -15.83 8.49 10.31
CA TYR A 493 -16.36 7.47 9.41
C TYR A 493 -16.68 8.06 8.04
N LEU A 494 -17.33 9.22 8.02
CA LEU A 494 -17.66 9.93 6.79
C LEU A 494 -16.40 10.38 6.05
N ASN A 495 -15.42 10.93 6.78
CA ASN A 495 -14.15 11.36 6.20
C ASN A 495 -13.42 10.19 5.53
N CYS A 496 -13.35 9.02 6.19
CA CYS A 496 -12.77 7.81 5.62
C CYS A 496 -13.53 7.31 4.39
N PHE A 497 -14.87 7.34 4.43
CA PHE A 497 -15.71 6.95 3.28
C PHE A 497 -15.49 7.87 2.07
N LEU A 498 -15.47 9.20 2.28
CA LEU A 498 -15.19 10.17 1.22
C LEU A 498 -13.78 10.00 0.64
N SER A 499 -12.81 9.70 1.50
CA SER A 499 -11.43 9.39 1.12
C SER A 499 -11.38 8.14 0.24
N ALA A 500 -12.13 7.08 0.55
CA ALA A 500 -12.20 5.90 -0.32
C ALA A 500 -12.96 6.19 -1.63
N LEU A 501 -14.05 6.96 -1.57
CA LEU A 501 -14.88 7.30 -2.72
C LEU A 501 -14.11 8.10 -3.79
N ILE A 502 -13.23 9.02 -3.37
CA ILE A 502 -12.46 9.88 -4.30
C ILE A 502 -11.43 9.09 -5.14
N GLU A 503 -11.09 7.86 -4.75
CA GLU A 503 -10.14 7.03 -5.51
C GLU A 503 -10.71 6.62 -6.88
N ILE A 504 -12.01 6.31 -6.94
CA ILE A 504 -12.69 5.91 -8.18
C ILE A 504 -12.61 7.01 -9.26
N PRO A 505 -13.07 8.27 -9.02
CA PRO A 505 -12.93 9.33 -10.01
C PRO A 505 -11.46 9.68 -10.28
N ALA A 506 -10.55 9.52 -9.30
CA ALA A 506 -9.13 9.73 -9.52
C ALA A 506 -8.54 8.73 -10.53
N TYR A 507 -8.92 7.45 -10.46
CA TYR A 507 -8.51 6.43 -11.44
C TYR A 507 -9.10 6.65 -12.82
N ILE A 508 -10.40 6.97 -12.90
CA ILE A 508 -11.07 7.26 -14.19
C ILE A 508 -10.41 8.48 -14.86
N THR A 509 -10.19 9.55 -14.09
CA THR A 509 -9.53 10.75 -14.59
C THR A 509 -8.10 10.45 -15.02
N ALA A 510 -7.36 9.66 -14.25
CA ALA A 510 -6.01 9.27 -14.62
C ALA A 510 -5.96 8.49 -15.93
N TRP A 511 -6.87 7.53 -16.10
CA TRP A 511 -7.02 6.77 -17.33
C TRP A 511 -7.32 7.69 -18.53
N LEU A 512 -8.24 8.65 -18.40
CA LEU A 512 -8.58 9.59 -19.48
C LEU A 512 -7.43 10.53 -19.84
N LEU A 513 -6.74 11.10 -18.84
CA LEU A 513 -5.63 12.03 -19.07
C LEU A 513 -4.43 11.33 -19.73
N LEU A 514 -4.18 10.08 -19.38
CA LEU A 514 -3.15 9.25 -20.03
C LEU A 514 -3.46 8.94 -21.50
N ARG A 515 -4.66 9.18 -22.04
CA ARG A 515 -4.91 8.95 -23.48
C ARG A 515 -4.58 10.17 -24.34
N THR A 516 -4.70 11.37 -23.78
CA THR A 516 -4.75 12.61 -24.57
C THR A 516 -3.60 13.56 -24.32
N LEU A 517 -2.99 13.55 -23.13
CA LEU A 517 -2.04 14.57 -22.70
C LEU A 517 -0.61 14.03 -22.51
N PRO A 518 0.41 14.90 -22.59
CA PRO A 518 1.82 14.54 -22.38
C PRO A 518 2.10 14.15 -20.91
N ARG A 519 2.83 13.04 -20.72
CA ARG A 519 2.90 12.29 -19.44
C ARG A 519 3.52 13.10 -18.31
N ARG A 520 4.70 13.67 -18.55
CA ARG A 520 5.43 14.41 -17.51
C ARG A 520 4.68 15.65 -17.03
N TYR A 521 3.97 16.33 -17.94
CA TYR A 521 3.21 17.54 -17.59
C TYR A 521 1.93 17.20 -16.83
N ILE A 522 1.22 16.12 -17.20
CA ILE A 522 0.05 15.68 -16.43
C ILE A 522 0.48 15.30 -15.02
N ILE A 523 1.48 14.42 -14.86
CA ILE A 523 1.93 13.92 -13.56
C ILE A 523 2.40 15.08 -12.69
N ALA A 524 3.20 16.00 -13.25
CA ALA A 524 3.60 17.21 -12.54
C ALA A 524 2.38 18.06 -12.15
N ALA A 525 1.42 18.29 -13.05
CA ALA A 525 0.24 19.11 -12.78
C ALA A 525 -0.64 18.53 -11.66
N VAL A 526 -0.90 17.21 -11.65
CA VAL A 526 -1.69 16.57 -10.58
C VAL A 526 -0.94 16.55 -9.24
N LEU A 527 0.40 16.46 -9.25
CA LEU A 527 1.22 16.57 -8.04
C LEU A 527 1.27 18.02 -7.52
N PHE A 528 1.38 19.02 -8.39
CA PHE A 528 1.28 20.43 -8.00
C PHE A 528 -0.09 20.77 -7.45
N TRP A 529 -1.15 20.26 -8.07
CA TRP A 529 -2.52 20.39 -7.57
C TRP A 529 -2.65 19.74 -6.19
N GLY A 530 -2.26 18.46 -6.09
CA GLY A 530 -2.34 17.69 -4.85
C GLY A 530 -1.57 18.35 -3.70
N GLY A 531 -0.29 18.65 -3.91
CA GLY A 531 0.57 19.27 -2.89
C GLY A 531 0.21 20.73 -2.59
N GLY A 532 -0.15 21.51 -3.61
CA GLY A 532 -0.51 22.92 -3.45
C GLY A 532 -1.77 23.09 -2.60
N VAL A 533 -2.81 22.28 -2.86
CA VAL A 533 -4.05 22.29 -2.09
C VAL A 533 -3.79 21.93 -0.61
N LEU A 534 -2.89 20.98 -0.32
CA LEU A 534 -2.52 20.63 1.06
C LEU A 534 -1.83 21.79 1.79
N LEU A 535 -1.01 22.59 1.09
CA LEU A 535 -0.36 23.76 1.69
C LEU A 535 -1.35 24.88 2.02
N PHE A 536 -2.47 24.98 1.31
CA PHE A 536 -3.51 25.98 1.58
C PHE A 536 -4.35 25.67 2.83
N ILE A 537 -4.32 24.44 3.35
CA ILE A 537 -5.11 24.02 4.53
C ILE A 537 -4.80 24.90 5.74
N GLN A 538 -3.55 25.33 5.92
CA GLN A 538 -3.14 26.16 7.06
C GLN A 538 -3.81 27.56 7.08
N LEU A 539 -4.34 28.02 5.94
CA LEU A 539 -5.03 29.31 5.85
C LEU A 539 -6.51 29.20 6.23
N VAL A 540 -7.04 27.98 6.38
CA VAL A 540 -8.45 27.73 6.66
C VAL A 540 -8.69 27.86 8.18
N PRO A 541 -9.60 28.75 8.62
CA PRO A 541 -9.98 28.84 10.03
C PRO A 541 -10.66 27.55 10.50
N VAL A 542 -10.50 27.23 11.79
CA VAL A 542 -11.04 26.01 12.43
C VAL A 542 -12.57 25.87 12.26
N ASP A 543 -13.29 27.00 12.17
CA ASP A 543 -14.75 27.03 12.05
C ASP A 543 -15.27 26.49 10.70
N TYR A 544 -14.45 26.49 9.64
CA TYR A 544 -14.83 26.04 8.29
C TYR A 544 -14.33 24.62 7.98
N TYR A 545 -14.68 23.65 8.82
CA TYR A 545 -14.21 22.27 8.67
C TYR A 545 -14.59 21.60 7.34
N PHE A 546 -15.74 21.93 6.75
CA PHE A 546 -16.14 21.44 5.42
C PHE A 546 -15.16 21.83 4.33
N LEU A 547 -14.60 23.05 4.40
CA LEU A 547 -13.61 23.52 3.44
C LEU A 547 -12.29 22.75 3.61
N SER A 548 -11.87 22.49 4.85
CA SER A 548 -10.68 21.69 5.16
C SER A 548 -10.82 20.26 4.61
N ILE A 549 -11.96 19.59 4.84
CA ILE A 549 -12.23 18.26 4.27
C ILE A 549 -12.18 18.32 2.74
N GLY A 550 -12.84 19.30 2.12
CA GLY A 550 -12.84 19.47 0.67
C GLY A 550 -11.43 19.61 0.08
N LEU A 551 -10.57 20.43 0.69
CA LEU A 551 -9.18 20.58 0.28
C LEU A 551 -8.39 19.27 0.45
N VAL A 552 -8.56 18.55 1.55
CA VAL A 552 -7.86 17.26 1.75
C VAL A 552 -8.32 16.23 0.72
N MET A 553 -9.61 16.16 0.39
CA MET A 553 -10.12 15.25 -0.64
C MET A 553 -9.59 15.61 -2.04
N LEU A 554 -9.49 16.90 -2.37
CA LEU A 554 -8.86 17.38 -3.62
C LEU A 554 -7.36 17.07 -3.66
N GLY A 555 -6.68 17.20 -2.53
CA GLY A 555 -5.28 16.80 -2.35
C GLY A 555 -5.09 15.30 -2.60
N LYS A 556 -5.94 14.49 -1.96
CA LYS A 556 -5.97 13.04 -2.12
C LYS A 556 -6.25 12.62 -3.56
N PHE A 557 -7.20 13.27 -4.23
CA PHE A 557 -7.49 13.05 -5.64
C PHE A 557 -6.24 13.21 -6.51
N GLY A 558 -5.52 14.35 -6.37
CA GLY A 558 -4.32 14.62 -7.15
C GLY A 558 -3.21 13.59 -6.93
N ILE A 559 -2.94 13.23 -5.67
CA ILE A 559 -1.91 12.25 -5.31
C ILE A 559 -2.29 10.83 -5.77
N THR A 560 -3.56 10.45 -5.63
CA THR A 560 -4.06 9.12 -6.07
C THR A 560 -3.98 9.00 -7.60
N SER A 561 -4.40 10.03 -8.33
CA SER A 561 -4.23 10.08 -9.78
C SER A 561 -2.75 9.97 -10.16
N ALA A 562 -1.86 10.72 -9.52
CA ALA A 562 -0.42 10.63 -9.77
C ALA A 562 0.10 9.20 -9.55
N PHE A 563 -0.21 8.59 -8.40
CA PHE A 563 0.23 7.24 -8.04
C PHE A 563 -0.18 6.19 -9.08
N SER A 564 -1.42 6.27 -9.59
CA SER A 564 -1.90 5.36 -10.64
C SER A 564 -1.16 5.53 -11.97
N MET A 565 -0.80 6.76 -12.35
CA MET A 565 -0.07 7.06 -13.58
C MET A 565 1.39 6.60 -13.54
N LEU A 566 2.01 6.51 -12.35
CA LEU A 566 3.43 6.16 -12.20
C LEU A 566 3.77 4.77 -12.77
N TYR A 567 2.86 3.81 -12.67
CA TYR A 567 3.03 2.46 -13.24
C TYR A 567 3.21 2.52 -14.76
N VAL A 568 2.36 3.28 -15.45
CA VAL A 568 2.41 3.44 -16.91
C VAL A 568 3.65 4.26 -17.30
N PHE A 569 3.89 5.37 -16.60
CA PHE A 569 5.01 6.26 -16.89
C PHE A 569 6.37 5.56 -16.78
N THR A 570 6.58 4.78 -15.71
CA THR A 570 7.82 3.99 -15.58
C THR A 570 7.95 2.90 -16.63
N ALA A 571 6.85 2.23 -17.01
CA ALA A 571 6.90 1.25 -18.09
C ALA A 571 7.30 1.88 -19.43
N GLU A 572 6.87 3.11 -19.72
CA GLU A 572 7.19 3.82 -20.97
C GLU A 572 8.63 4.39 -20.99
N LEU A 573 9.19 4.75 -19.84
CA LEU A 573 10.54 5.35 -19.75
C LEU A 573 11.68 4.36 -20.01
N TYR A 574 11.52 3.10 -19.57
CA TYR A 574 12.60 2.12 -19.57
C TYR A 574 12.55 1.16 -20.77
N PRO A 575 13.72 0.76 -21.30
CA PRO A 575 13.78 -0.15 -22.41
C PRO A 575 13.30 -1.55 -22.04
N THR A 576 12.77 -2.28 -23.03
CA THR A 576 12.14 -3.60 -22.84
C THR A 576 12.97 -4.57 -22.01
N LEU A 577 14.30 -4.58 -22.19
CA LEU A 577 15.24 -5.46 -21.47
C LEU A 577 15.28 -5.22 -19.94
N VAL A 578 15.13 -3.96 -19.49
CA VAL A 578 15.23 -3.58 -18.06
C VAL A 578 13.90 -3.06 -17.50
N ARG A 579 12.86 -2.94 -18.32
CA ARG A 579 11.57 -2.33 -17.95
C ARG A 579 10.93 -3.00 -16.74
N ASN A 580 10.75 -4.31 -16.78
CA ASN A 580 10.10 -5.04 -15.68
C ASN A 580 10.90 -4.90 -14.38
N MET A 581 12.23 -4.87 -14.49
CA MET A 581 13.13 -4.66 -13.36
C MET A 581 13.03 -3.24 -12.80
N ALA A 582 12.98 -2.22 -13.68
CA ALA A 582 12.82 -0.83 -13.28
C ALA A 582 11.50 -0.60 -12.54
N VAL A 583 10.39 -1.11 -13.08
CA VAL A 583 9.06 -1.07 -12.44
C VAL A 583 9.09 -1.81 -11.10
N GLY A 584 9.76 -2.97 -11.02
CA GLY A 584 9.93 -3.70 -9.76
C GLY A 584 10.70 -2.90 -8.70
N VAL A 585 11.87 -2.36 -9.05
CA VAL A 585 12.75 -1.61 -8.14
C VAL A 585 12.11 -0.30 -7.67
N THR A 586 11.44 0.43 -8.57
CA THR A 586 10.70 1.64 -8.22
C THR A 586 9.46 1.35 -7.35
N SER A 587 8.75 0.26 -7.63
CA SER A 587 7.66 -0.23 -6.77
C SER A 587 8.16 -0.60 -5.37
N MET A 588 9.35 -1.23 -5.22
CA MET A 588 9.94 -1.50 -3.91
C MET A 588 10.25 -0.21 -3.14
N ALA A 589 10.76 0.83 -3.81
CA ALA A 589 10.97 2.13 -3.16
C ALA A 589 9.66 2.77 -2.68
N SER A 590 8.56 2.57 -3.41
CA SER A 590 7.22 2.99 -2.96
C SER A 590 6.81 2.32 -1.64
N ARG A 591 7.19 1.05 -1.42
CA ARG A 591 6.92 0.33 -0.18
C ARG A 591 7.71 0.89 1.00
N VAL A 592 8.96 1.31 0.76
CA VAL A 592 9.73 2.07 1.77
C VAL A 592 8.98 3.36 2.14
N GLY A 593 8.41 4.06 1.16
CA GLY A 593 7.54 5.21 1.43
C GLY A 593 6.34 4.88 2.33
N SER A 594 5.66 3.75 2.08
CA SER A 594 4.53 3.32 2.91
C SER A 594 4.93 2.96 4.35
N ILE A 595 6.15 2.45 4.57
CA ILE A 595 6.68 2.16 5.92
C ILE A 595 6.92 3.45 6.70
N ILE A 596 7.33 4.53 6.04
CA ILE A 596 7.61 5.82 6.67
C ILE A 596 6.32 6.64 6.88
N ALA A 597 5.29 6.44 6.06
CA ALA A 597 4.05 7.21 6.06
C ALA A 597 3.37 7.39 7.44
N PRO A 598 3.27 6.38 8.34
CA PRO A 598 2.65 6.56 9.66
C PRO A 598 3.35 7.62 10.53
N TYR A 599 4.65 7.83 10.35
CA TYR A 599 5.39 8.86 11.09
C TYR A 599 5.07 10.28 10.62
N PHE A 600 4.63 10.46 9.38
CA PHE A 600 4.12 11.76 8.92
C PHE A 600 2.83 12.13 9.63
N VAL A 601 1.94 11.15 9.88
CA VAL A 601 0.71 11.34 10.66
C VAL A 601 1.05 11.63 12.12
N TYR A 602 2.05 10.93 12.67
CA TYR A 602 2.52 11.12 14.05
C TYR A 602 3.02 12.55 14.34
N LEU A 603 3.52 13.29 13.33
CA LEU A 603 3.86 14.72 13.47
C LEU A 603 2.66 15.58 13.91
N GLY A 604 1.43 15.13 13.64
CA GLY A 604 0.19 15.76 14.07
C GLY A 604 0.02 15.83 15.59
N ALA A 605 0.70 14.96 16.34
CA ALA A 605 0.72 15.00 17.81
C ALA A 605 1.45 16.23 18.36
N TYR A 606 2.41 16.77 17.63
CA TYR A 606 3.13 18.00 18.00
C TYR A 606 2.39 19.24 17.51
N ASN A 607 2.02 19.25 16.23
CA ASN A 607 1.25 20.33 15.63
C ASN A 607 0.36 19.76 14.53
N ARG A 608 -0.93 20.05 14.60
CA ARG A 608 -1.97 19.56 13.69
C ARG A 608 -1.70 19.89 12.22
N MET A 609 -1.08 21.03 11.92
CA MET A 609 -0.83 21.47 10.54
C MET A 609 0.47 20.91 9.95
N LEU A 610 1.37 20.41 10.80
CA LEU A 610 2.71 19.97 10.39
C LEU A 610 2.68 18.81 9.39
N PRO A 611 1.85 17.75 9.55
CA PRO A 611 1.73 16.69 8.56
C PRO A 611 1.43 17.22 7.15
N TYR A 612 0.45 18.12 7.01
CA TYR A 612 0.05 18.66 5.71
C TYR A 612 1.11 19.54 5.07
N ILE A 613 1.84 20.34 5.86
CA ILE A 613 2.93 21.19 5.35
C ILE A 613 4.07 20.32 4.80
N VAL A 614 4.49 19.29 5.54
CA VAL A 614 5.59 18.42 5.11
C VAL A 614 5.16 17.56 3.91
N MET A 615 3.96 16.97 3.94
CA MET A 615 3.42 16.20 2.81
C MET A 615 3.24 17.08 1.56
N GLY A 616 2.64 18.26 1.70
CA GLY A 616 2.39 19.20 0.60
C GLY A 616 3.69 19.70 -0.03
N SER A 617 4.67 20.11 0.78
CA SER A 617 5.97 20.58 0.29
C SER A 617 6.77 19.49 -0.44
N LEU A 618 6.81 18.27 0.10
CA LEU A 618 7.44 17.13 -0.59
C LEU A 618 6.74 16.76 -1.89
N THR A 619 5.40 16.84 -1.92
CA THR A 619 4.59 16.57 -3.12
C THR A 619 4.82 17.62 -4.22
N VAL A 620 4.95 18.89 -3.85
CA VAL A 620 5.30 19.98 -4.79
C VAL A 620 6.74 19.80 -5.29
N LEU A 621 7.68 19.50 -4.40
CA LEU A 621 9.08 19.27 -4.74
C LEU A 621 9.23 18.14 -5.77
N ILE A 622 8.51 17.04 -5.58
CA ILE A 622 8.55 15.92 -6.53
C ILE A 622 7.79 16.22 -7.84
N GLY A 623 6.75 17.06 -7.80
CA GLY A 623 6.13 17.64 -9.00
C GLY A 623 7.14 18.43 -9.85
N ILE A 624 8.00 19.23 -9.21
CA ILE A 624 9.11 19.93 -9.89
C ILE A 624 10.10 18.92 -10.48
N LEU A 625 10.48 17.90 -9.70
CA LEU A 625 11.41 16.86 -10.17
C LEU A 625 10.87 16.14 -11.41
N THR A 626 9.56 15.92 -11.47
CA THR A 626 8.86 15.27 -12.58
C THR A 626 9.02 16.03 -13.91
N LEU A 627 9.13 17.36 -13.88
CA LEU A 627 9.30 18.18 -15.10
C LEU A 627 10.63 17.94 -15.83
N PHE A 628 11.66 17.47 -15.11
CA PHE A 628 12.97 17.16 -15.69
C PHE A 628 13.01 15.83 -16.44
N PHE A 629 11.98 14.99 -16.27
CA PHE A 629 11.88 13.75 -17.04
C PHE A 629 11.68 14.02 -18.54
N PRO A 630 12.15 13.10 -19.39
CA PRO A 630 11.88 13.15 -20.82
C PRO A 630 10.41 12.80 -21.11
N GLU A 631 9.94 13.18 -22.30
CA GLU A 631 8.55 12.98 -22.71
C GLU A 631 8.38 11.62 -23.41
N SER A 632 7.46 10.80 -22.90
CA SER A 632 7.19 9.46 -23.46
C SER A 632 5.96 9.40 -24.38
N LEU A 633 5.07 10.41 -24.39
CA LEU A 633 3.89 10.38 -25.25
C LEU A 633 4.25 10.34 -26.74
N GLY A 634 3.71 9.37 -27.47
CA GLY A 634 3.83 9.25 -28.93
C GLY A 634 5.22 8.83 -29.42
N MET A 635 6.11 8.44 -28.51
CA MET A 635 7.45 7.96 -28.83
C MET A 635 7.48 6.44 -28.93
N THR A 636 8.35 5.91 -29.78
CA THR A 636 8.61 4.47 -29.83
C THR A 636 9.24 4.02 -28.52
N LEU A 637 8.78 2.88 -28.01
CA LEU A 637 9.33 2.30 -26.78
C LEU A 637 10.79 1.94 -27.00
N PRO A 638 11.74 2.40 -26.16
CA PRO A 638 13.15 2.08 -26.37
C PRO A 638 13.35 0.55 -26.26
N GLU A 639 14.06 -0.03 -27.21
CA GLU A 639 14.38 -1.47 -27.18
C GLU A 639 15.75 -1.70 -26.55
N THR A 640 16.68 -0.76 -26.75
CA THR A 640 18.05 -0.83 -26.25
C THR A 640 18.36 0.32 -25.28
N LEU A 641 19.41 0.14 -24.45
CA LEU A 641 19.86 1.17 -23.50
C LEU A 641 20.33 2.45 -24.20
N GLU A 642 20.79 2.35 -25.44
CA GLU A 642 21.29 3.49 -26.23
C GLU A 642 20.17 4.36 -26.79
N GLN A 643 18.98 3.77 -27.01
CA GLN A 643 17.78 4.48 -27.46
C GLN A 643 17.05 5.23 -26.33
N MET A 644 17.53 5.13 -25.09
CA MET A 644 16.88 5.76 -23.94
C MET A 644 17.04 7.28 -23.98
N GLN A 645 15.92 7.99 -23.81
CA GLN A 645 15.89 9.45 -23.84
C GLN A 645 16.74 10.05 -22.71
N LYS A 646 17.39 11.18 -23.01
CA LYS A 646 18.26 11.89 -22.05
C LYS A 646 17.46 12.81 -21.15
N VAL A 647 17.81 12.84 -19.87
CA VAL A 647 17.25 13.80 -18.90
C VAL A 647 17.50 15.22 -19.40
N LYS A 648 16.44 16.03 -19.47
CA LYS A 648 16.54 17.45 -19.82
C LYS A 648 16.95 18.23 -18.57
N TRP A 649 18.20 18.11 -18.14
CA TRP A 649 18.76 19.12 -17.23
C TRP A 649 18.75 20.47 -17.96
N PHE A 650 18.52 21.57 -17.24
CA PHE A 650 18.55 22.93 -17.81
C PHE A 650 19.75 23.10 -18.74
N ARG A 651 19.54 22.91 -20.05
CA ARG A 651 20.54 23.19 -21.07
C ARG A 651 20.56 24.70 -21.24
N SER A 652 21.40 25.34 -20.45
CA SER A 652 22.00 26.61 -20.88
C SER A 652 22.79 26.33 -22.17
N GLY A 653 22.31 26.90 -23.27
CA GLY A 653 23.07 27.23 -24.48
C GLY A 653 23.88 26.13 -25.18
N LYS A 654 23.26 25.45 -26.16
CA LYS A 654 23.69 25.42 -27.58
C LYS A 654 22.82 24.42 -28.36
N LYS A 655 21.95 24.95 -29.21
CA LYS A 655 21.42 24.23 -30.36
C LYS A 655 22.59 24.00 -31.31
N THR A 656 23.02 22.76 -31.48
CA THR A 656 23.73 22.37 -32.70
C THR A 656 22.70 21.69 -33.58
N ARG A 657 22.47 22.35 -34.72
CA ARG A 657 21.57 22.00 -35.80
C ARG A 657 22.29 20.92 -36.61
N ASP A 658 22.00 19.65 -36.33
CA ASP A 658 22.36 18.49 -37.17
C ASP A 658 21.56 17.27 -36.72
N SER A 659 20.36 17.11 -37.30
CA SER A 659 19.55 15.87 -37.37
C SER A 659 18.15 16.23 -37.91
N MET A 660 18.14 16.88 -39.07
CA MET A 660 17.01 16.83 -39.99
C MET A 660 17.57 16.01 -41.17
N GLU A 661 16.88 14.96 -41.58
CA GLU A 661 17.38 13.82 -42.39
C GLU A 661 18.04 12.76 -41.49
N THR A 662 17.34 11.75 -40.99
CA THR A 662 16.91 10.59 -41.77
C THR A 662 16.02 9.72 -40.89
N GLU A 663 14.71 9.62 -41.18
CA GLU A 663 13.95 8.42 -40.81
C GLU A 663 12.72 8.29 -41.72
N LYS A 664 12.90 7.54 -42.81
CA LYS A 664 11.79 6.94 -43.56
C LYS A 664 11.19 5.84 -42.67
N ASN A 665 9.87 5.90 -42.49
CA ASN A 665 9.03 4.86 -41.91
C ASN A 665 9.49 3.42 -42.22
N PRO A 666 9.51 2.56 -41.19
CA PRO A 666 8.88 1.26 -41.25
C PRO A 666 7.61 1.27 -40.40
N LYS A 667 6.52 0.72 -40.95
CA LYS A 667 5.24 0.51 -40.24
C LYS A 667 5.48 -0.31 -38.97
N VAL A 668 5.46 0.31 -37.79
CA VAL A 668 5.56 -0.41 -36.51
C VAL A 668 4.70 0.28 -35.46
N LEU A 669 4.04 -0.56 -34.65
CA LEU A 669 2.93 -0.36 -33.73
C LEU A 669 2.96 0.98 -32.96
N ILE A 670 2.09 1.91 -33.36
CA ILE A 670 1.73 3.08 -32.55
C ILE A 670 0.80 2.59 -31.44
N THR A 671 1.20 2.72 -30.18
CA THR A 671 0.29 2.51 -29.04
C THR A 671 -0.76 3.62 -29.05
N ALA A 672 -1.92 3.33 -29.60
CA ALA A 672 -3.17 3.97 -29.20
C ALA A 672 -3.57 3.35 -27.86
N PHE A 673 -3.25 4.03 -26.75
CA PHE A 673 -3.81 3.70 -25.44
C PHE A 673 -5.26 4.15 -25.36
#